data_AF-A0A8H4KD92-F1
#
_entry.id   AF-A0A8H4KD92-F1
#
_cell.length_a   1.000
_cell.length_b   1.000
_cell.length_c   1.000
_cell.angle_alpha   90.00
_cell.angle_beta   90.00
_cell.angle_gamma   90.00
#
_symmetry.space_group_name_H-M   'P 1'
#
loop_
_entity.id
_entity.type
_entity.pdbx_description
1 polymer ?
#
loop_
_entity_poly.entity_id
_entity_poly.type
_entity_poly.pdbx_seq_one_letter_code
_entity_poly.pdbx_strand_id
1 'polypeptide(L)'
;MSRQKIQDAEFDDWLQLDEEDANWVAQQTAQGLPLILPWKRQAIRLGTCFQSQRLEDPWLKDNPFILSDFYMIPKVLHCDYGSASSFHSISTSRKTETSKHLALGFGVGVGLPFLCSASAKGTYDEELKENNDSDKSSIRASLRCGVVELERNPRLCHEALVMLKYGDGYKAFTEKYGDYFVWGYRLGGDTGLMISSSAFEKKKVEQYGIELTVEVLLVEVSHKWTKDFHTFSAGKKMRLLGYDTLSDTNWNVTMEASGDIEKLSKQAEEVILRSQSLLERSIMILEDEGMFNGEHLTHAQCELLTSRGIAVELILLPMSSLRDVARWTTERDITPKEGPGTKPHRALPKNLPERARGKQATATPTDRLRCGSSRSKFPDSPPYFTMSFGGQTPTIIVLKEGTDTSQGKGQIISNINACLAVQATLKSTLGPYGGDLLMVDENGRQTITNDGATVMKLLDIVHPAARILVDIARSQDAEVGDGTTSVVVLAGSILKEMKDHVEQGISSQIIIKGLRQASAKAVNKIKEIAINTSAADKRETLSKLAATAMTSKLIKRNTDFFTKMAVDAVLALDQEDLNEKLIGVKKIPGGSLTESLFINGVAFKKTFSYAGFEQQPKSFVNPKIVCLNVELELKAEKDNAEVRVEQVSEYQAIVDAEWQIIYKKLESIYKTGAKVVLSKLPIGDLATQFFADRDVFCAGRVTGEDMERVVQATGAVIQSTCSDILPEHLGTCGKFEERQIGGERFNFFEDCAEAKTCTLVLRGGAEQFIAEVERSLHDAIMIVKRAILNRNIVGGGGACEMELSYYLGRYANEIRSKQQAIIKSFAKALEVIPRQLCDNAGFDATDILNKLRVEHHNGNTWAGVDFQNEGVANMMDNFVWEPALVKINAIQAATEASCLILGVDETIRNEESAKPQAPGQLPPGAAQRALRGRGRGMPRR
;
A
#
# COMPACT_ATOMS: atom_id res chain seq x y z
N MET A 1 -11.50 -53.97 8.48
CA MET A 1 -12.00 -54.09 7.09
C MET A 1 -13.10 -53.05 6.92
N SER A 2 -13.24 -52.21 5.89
CA SER A 2 -12.37 -51.77 4.78
C SER A 2 -13.29 -51.07 3.76
N ARG A 3 -12.93 -49.85 3.31
CA ARG A 3 -13.60 -49.05 2.26
C ARG A 3 -14.98 -48.49 2.69
N GLN A 4 -15.38 -47.28 2.28
CA GLN A 4 -14.75 -46.29 1.38
C GLN A 4 -14.00 -45.23 2.22
N LYS A 5 -12.79 -44.72 1.93
CA LYS A 5 -12.01 -44.62 0.67
C LYS A 5 -12.81 -44.04 -0.50
N ILE A 6 -13.06 -42.73 -0.47
CA ILE A 6 -12.31 -41.69 -1.22
C ILE A 6 -12.65 -40.32 -0.59
N GLN A 7 -11.75 -39.85 0.27
CA GLN A 7 -11.50 -38.44 0.58
C GLN A 7 -10.04 -38.46 1.04
N ASP A 8 -9.17 -37.77 0.30
CA ASP A 8 -7.72 -37.90 0.46
C ASP A 8 -7.29 -37.22 1.77
N ALA A 9 -6.33 -37.81 2.49
CA ALA A 9 -5.75 -37.19 3.70
C ALA A 9 -5.12 -35.81 3.39
N GLU A 10 -4.65 -35.61 2.17
CA GLU A 10 -4.16 -34.32 1.64
C GLU A 10 -5.24 -33.23 1.51
N PHE A 11 -6.53 -33.57 1.69
CA PHE A 11 -7.65 -32.62 1.57
C PHE A 11 -8.14 -32.11 2.93
N ASP A 12 -8.13 -32.96 3.97
CA ASP A 12 -8.29 -32.46 5.34
C ASP A 12 -7.04 -31.65 5.76
N ASP A 13 -5.82 -31.95 5.29
CA ASP A 13 -4.61 -31.10 5.49
C ASP A 13 -4.75 -29.62 5.03
N TRP A 14 -5.76 -29.28 4.22
CA TRP A 14 -6.05 -27.91 3.77
C TRP A 14 -7.24 -27.25 4.48
N LEU A 15 -7.96 -28.02 5.30
CA LEU A 15 -9.09 -27.59 6.14
C LEU A 15 -8.78 -27.73 7.64
N GLN A 16 -7.73 -28.48 7.99
CA GLN A 16 -7.09 -28.47 9.30
C GLN A 16 -6.38 -27.12 9.47
N LEU A 17 -7.10 -26.22 10.14
CA LEU A 17 -6.63 -25.60 11.39
C LEU A 17 -5.35 -26.30 11.92
N ASP A 18 -4.27 -25.53 12.09
CA ASP A 18 -2.94 -26.05 12.46
C ASP A 18 -2.99 -26.89 13.76
N GLU A 19 -1.95 -27.68 14.07
CA GLU A 19 -1.82 -28.35 15.38
C GLU A 19 -1.87 -27.35 16.57
N GLU A 20 -1.77 -26.04 16.30
CA GLU A 20 -1.98 -24.95 17.25
C GLU A 20 -3.46 -24.78 17.70
N ASP A 21 -4.45 -25.17 16.89
CA ASP A 21 -5.87 -24.86 17.15
C ASP A 21 -6.55 -25.80 18.17
N ALA A 22 -6.02 -27.02 18.36
CA ALA A 22 -6.41 -27.86 19.50
C ALA A 22 -6.07 -27.18 20.84
N ASN A 23 -5.03 -26.34 20.85
CA ASN A 23 -4.70 -25.46 21.98
C ASN A 23 -5.60 -24.21 22.03
N TRP A 24 -6.03 -23.67 20.89
CA TRP A 24 -6.91 -22.49 20.84
C TRP A 24 -8.27 -22.73 21.48
N VAL A 25 -8.96 -23.83 21.14
CA VAL A 25 -10.25 -24.18 21.77
C VAL A 25 -10.08 -24.35 23.28
N ALA A 26 -9.03 -25.06 23.72
CA ALA A 26 -8.74 -25.26 25.14
C ALA A 26 -8.37 -23.96 25.89
N GLN A 27 -7.74 -22.98 25.22
CA GLN A 27 -7.42 -21.67 25.79
C GLN A 27 -8.66 -20.77 25.89
N GLN A 28 -9.55 -20.77 24.89
CA GLN A 28 -10.79 -19.99 24.93
C GLN A 28 -11.80 -20.58 25.94
N THR A 29 -11.88 -21.91 26.05
CA THR A 29 -12.79 -22.56 27.02
C THR A 29 -12.36 -22.28 28.46
N ALA A 30 -11.05 -22.25 28.73
CA ALA A 30 -10.49 -21.84 30.02
C ALA A 30 -10.81 -20.38 30.41
N GLN A 31 -11.11 -19.52 29.43
CA GLN A 31 -11.53 -18.12 29.63
C GLN A 31 -13.05 -17.95 29.68
N GLY A 32 -13.83 -18.99 29.38
CA GLY A 32 -15.30 -18.94 29.38
C GLY A 32 -15.90 -18.05 28.30
N LEU A 33 -15.25 -17.96 27.13
CA LEU A 33 -15.69 -17.14 26.00
C LEU A 33 -16.58 -17.92 25.03
N PRO A 34 -17.53 -17.26 24.31
CA PRO A 34 -18.26 -17.88 23.20
C PRO A 34 -17.33 -18.51 22.17
N LEU A 35 -17.67 -19.69 21.67
CA LEU A 35 -16.90 -20.41 20.65
C LEU A 35 -17.61 -20.33 19.30
N ILE A 36 -16.82 -20.23 18.23
CA ILE A 36 -17.29 -20.32 16.84
C ILE A 36 -16.55 -21.49 16.21
N LEU A 37 -17.26 -22.55 15.85
CA LEU A 37 -16.69 -23.79 15.33
C LEU A 37 -17.10 -24.01 13.86
N PRO A 38 -16.15 -24.29 12.94
CA PRO A 38 -16.48 -24.70 11.57
C PRO A 38 -17.36 -25.94 11.56
N TRP A 39 -18.34 -25.97 10.66
CA TRP A 39 -19.35 -27.02 10.58
C TRP A 39 -19.39 -27.71 9.22
N LYS A 40 -19.49 -29.05 9.23
CA LYS A 40 -19.73 -29.87 8.03
C LYS A 40 -21.23 -30.22 7.96
N ARG A 41 -21.73 -30.56 6.77
CA ARG A 41 -23.16 -30.77 6.47
C ARG A 41 -23.80 -31.93 7.25
N GLN A 42 -24.19 -31.67 8.49
CA GLN A 42 -24.86 -32.59 9.39
C GLN A 42 -25.89 -31.82 10.24
N ALA A 43 -27.04 -32.45 10.50
CA ALA A 43 -28.09 -31.82 11.30
C ALA A 43 -27.69 -31.76 12.79
N ILE A 44 -27.43 -30.55 13.28
CA ILE A 44 -27.30 -30.23 14.72
C ILE A 44 -28.37 -29.21 15.08
N ARG A 45 -29.01 -29.40 16.24
CA ARG A 45 -30.09 -28.56 16.74
C ARG A 45 -29.55 -27.45 17.64
N LEU A 46 -30.21 -26.29 17.63
CA LEU A 46 -30.02 -25.31 18.68
C LEU A 46 -30.31 -25.96 20.04
N GLY A 47 -29.54 -25.61 21.05
CA GLY A 47 -29.61 -26.22 22.38
C GLY A 47 -28.97 -27.60 22.49
N THR A 48 -28.35 -28.15 21.44
CA THR A 48 -27.47 -29.33 21.59
C THR A 48 -26.26 -28.97 22.46
N CYS A 49 -25.93 -29.85 23.40
CA CYS A 49 -24.86 -29.68 24.37
C CYS A 49 -23.50 -30.12 23.81
N PHE A 50 -22.43 -29.43 24.21
CA PHE A 50 -21.06 -29.64 23.77
C PHE A 50 -20.11 -29.70 24.97
N GLN A 51 -19.14 -30.62 24.92
CA GLN A 51 -18.11 -30.82 25.94
C GLN A 51 -16.71 -30.61 25.34
N SER A 52 -16.08 -29.47 25.67
CA SER A 52 -14.82 -29.05 25.05
C SER A 52 -13.63 -29.98 25.30
N GLN A 53 -13.66 -30.77 26.38
CA GLN A 53 -12.57 -31.66 26.78
C GLN A 53 -12.62 -33.05 26.10
N ARG A 54 -13.61 -33.34 25.23
CA ARG A 54 -13.84 -34.67 24.65
C ARG A 54 -13.46 -34.70 23.15
N LEU A 55 -12.32 -35.31 22.85
CA LEU A 55 -11.69 -35.31 21.50
C LEU A 55 -12.41 -36.18 20.44
N GLU A 56 -13.00 -37.32 20.81
CA GLU A 56 -13.57 -38.26 19.81
C GLU A 56 -15.00 -37.91 19.36
N ASP A 57 -15.82 -37.38 20.27
CA ASP A 57 -17.22 -37.00 20.02
C ASP A 57 -17.62 -35.98 21.09
N PRO A 58 -17.57 -34.66 20.82
CA PRO A 58 -17.82 -33.64 21.82
C PRO A 58 -19.33 -33.41 22.10
N TRP A 59 -20.23 -34.04 21.36
CA TRP A 59 -21.67 -33.75 21.43
C TRP A 59 -22.39 -34.62 22.47
N LEU A 60 -23.24 -34.00 23.28
CA LEU A 60 -24.01 -34.68 24.33
C LEU A 60 -25.49 -34.78 23.97
N LYS A 61 -26.10 -35.90 24.37
CA LYS A 61 -27.52 -36.23 24.08
C LYS A 61 -28.49 -35.69 25.13
N ASP A 62 -28.03 -35.50 26.36
CA ASP A 62 -28.83 -34.96 27.46
C ASP A 62 -28.90 -33.43 27.37
N ASN A 63 -30.08 -32.87 27.60
CA ASN A 63 -30.35 -31.44 27.45
C ASN A 63 -30.88 -30.86 28.78
N PRO A 64 -30.27 -29.79 29.33
CA PRO A 64 -30.66 -29.22 30.62
C PRO A 64 -31.87 -28.27 30.54
N PHE A 65 -32.42 -28.00 29.35
CA PHE A 65 -33.46 -26.99 29.13
C PHE A 65 -34.89 -27.55 29.24
N ILE A 66 -35.83 -26.69 29.60
CA ILE A 66 -37.27 -26.99 29.50
C ILE A 66 -37.64 -27.00 28.01
N LEU A 67 -37.76 -28.19 27.42
CA LEU A 67 -38.02 -28.35 25.98
C LEU A 67 -39.25 -27.54 25.49
N SER A 68 -40.33 -27.47 26.27
CA SER A 68 -41.52 -26.70 25.91
C SER A 68 -41.30 -25.18 25.90
N ASP A 69 -40.43 -24.64 26.76
CA ASP A 69 -40.00 -23.24 26.69
C ASP A 69 -39.03 -23.04 25.52
N PHE A 70 -38.08 -23.96 25.33
CA PHE A 70 -37.08 -23.94 24.26
C PHE A 70 -37.71 -23.90 22.85
N TYR A 71 -38.74 -24.71 22.61
CA TYR A 71 -39.47 -24.68 21.33
C TYR A 71 -40.21 -23.35 21.12
N MET A 72 -40.67 -22.67 22.18
CA MET A 72 -41.35 -21.37 22.13
C MET A 72 -40.41 -20.16 22.05
N ILE A 73 -39.10 -20.29 22.29
CA ILE A 73 -38.14 -19.18 22.09
C ILE A 73 -38.07 -18.86 20.60
N PRO A 74 -38.26 -17.60 20.16
CA PRO A 74 -38.09 -17.25 18.76
C PRO A 74 -36.63 -17.42 18.31
N LYS A 75 -36.45 -17.95 17.08
CA LYS A 75 -35.16 -18.09 16.40
C LYS A 75 -35.12 -17.01 15.33
N VAL A 76 -34.38 -15.94 15.54
CA VAL A 76 -34.42 -14.78 14.61
C VAL A 76 -33.33 -14.96 13.58
N LEU A 77 -33.70 -14.85 12.30
CA LEU A 77 -32.74 -14.73 11.20
C LEU A 77 -32.33 -13.25 11.06
N HIS A 78 -31.05 -12.98 11.27
CA HIS A 78 -30.42 -11.69 10.98
C HIS A 78 -29.54 -11.84 9.75
N CYS A 79 -29.97 -11.28 8.62
CA CYS A 79 -29.14 -11.18 7.42
C CYS A 79 -28.20 -9.98 7.54
N ASP A 80 -26.91 -10.21 7.38
CA ASP A 80 -25.89 -9.17 7.43
C ASP A 80 -25.83 -8.49 6.06
N TYR A 81 -26.58 -7.40 5.88
CA TYR A 81 -26.54 -6.55 4.67
C TYR A 81 -25.24 -5.73 4.59
N GLY A 82 -24.14 -6.46 4.40
CA GLY A 82 -22.75 -5.99 4.41
C GLY A 82 -21.81 -7.19 4.38
N SER A 83 -22.15 -8.19 3.57
CA SER A 83 -21.63 -9.56 3.68
C SER A 83 -20.10 -9.64 3.62
N ALA A 84 -19.52 -10.22 4.68
CA ALA A 84 -18.10 -10.51 4.74
C ALA A 84 -17.76 -11.65 3.76
N SER A 85 -17.49 -11.27 2.52
CA SER A 85 -16.93 -12.16 1.50
C SER A 85 -15.41 -11.99 1.48
N SER A 86 -14.69 -13.10 1.61
CA SER A 86 -13.22 -13.12 1.48
C SER A 86 -12.85 -14.01 0.30
N PHE A 87 -12.09 -13.44 -0.64
CA PHE A 87 -11.58 -14.14 -1.82
C PHE A 87 -10.06 -14.08 -1.81
N HIS A 88 -9.44 -15.24 -1.64
CA HIS A 88 -7.99 -15.39 -1.58
C HIS A 88 -7.53 -16.23 -2.76
N SER A 89 -6.54 -15.73 -3.52
CA SER A 89 -5.84 -16.52 -4.52
C SER A 89 -4.34 -16.47 -4.28
N ILE A 90 -3.71 -17.64 -4.28
CA ILE A 90 -2.29 -17.83 -3.97
C ILE A 90 -1.70 -18.69 -5.09
N SER A 91 -0.55 -18.28 -5.62
CA SER A 91 0.21 -19.08 -6.60
C SER A 91 1.65 -19.28 -6.12
N THR A 92 2.13 -20.50 -6.24
CA THR A 92 3.42 -20.95 -5.72
C THR A 92 4.07 -21.88 -6.73
N SER A 93 5.18 -21.46 -7.32
CA SER A 93 6.02 -22.28 -8.20
C SER A 93 7.23 -22.83 -7.44
N ARG A 94 7.56 -24.10 -7.64
CA ARG A 94 8.76 -24.75 -7.09
C ARG A 94 9.46 -25.55 -8.17
N LYS A 95 10.68 -25.14 -8.49
CA LYS A 95 11.59 -25.85 -9.39
C LYS A 95 12.59 -26.66 -8.58
N THR A 96 12.82 -27.91 -8.98
CA THR A 96 13.68 -28.83 -8.24
C THR A 96 14.49 -29.66 -9.23
N GLU A 97 15.71 -29.24 -9.50
CA GLU A 97 16.67 -30.02 -10.28
C GLU A 97 17.49 -30.90 -9.34
N THR A 98 17.48 -32.21 -9.58
CA THR A 98 18.28 -33.17 -8.83
C THR A 98 19.12 -34.01 -9.77
N SER A 99 20.43 -33.85 -9.66
CA SER A 99 21.42 -34.73 -10.27
C SER A 99 21.84 -35.80 -9.26
N LYS A 100 21.73 -37.07 -9.67
CA LYS A 100 22.31 -38.21 -8.95
C LYS A 100 23.37 -38.83 -9.83
N HIS A 101 24.53 -39.09 -9.24
CA HIS A 101 25.67 -39.72 -9.88
C HIS A 101 26.01 -40.97 -9.08
N LEU A 102 26.14 -42.12 -9.76
CA LEU A 102 26.49 -43.39 -9.13
C LEU A 102 27.56 -44.09 -9.98
N ALA A 103 28.80 -44.00 -9.52
CA ALA A 103 29.91 -44.76 -10.06
C ALA A 103 30.18 -46.03 -9.21
N LEU A 104 30.27 -47.18 -9.87
CA LEU A 104 30.67 -48.45 -9.27
C LEU A 104 31.80 -49.09 -10.09
N GLY A 105 32.90 -49.42 -9.43
CA GLY A 105 34.05 -50.08 -10.04
C GLY A 105 34.35 -51.42 -9.36
N PHE A 106 34.65 -52.45 -10.15
CA PHE A 106 35.14 -53.73 -9.65
C PHE A 106 36.29 -54.24 -10.52
N GLY A 107 37.24 -54.95 -9.91
CA GLY A 107 38.40 -55.48 -10.59
C GLY A 107 38.75 -56.87 -10.09
N VAL A 108 39.11 -57.75 -11.02
CA VAL A 108 39.63 -59.09 -10.73
C VAL A 108 40.93 -59.27 -11.50
N GLY A 109 42.00 -59.63 -10.78
CA GLY A 109 43.32 -59.90 -11.34
C GLY A 109 43.76 -61.31 -11.03
N VAL A 110 44.39 -61.97 -12.01
CA VAL A 110 45.00 -63.30 -11.86
C VAL A 110 46.38 -63.25 -12.51
N GLY A 111 47.41 -63.64 -11.77
CA GLY A 111 48.80 -63.60 -12.25
C GLY A 111 49.72 -64.51 -11.45
N LEU A 112 50.79 -64.95 -12.09
CA LEU A 112 51.89 -65.69 -11.46
C LEU A 112 53.11 -64.78 -11.39
N PRO A 113 53.83 -64.71 -10.25
CA PRO A 113 54.96 -63.80 -10.10
C PRO A 113 56.01 -63.97 -11.20
N PHE A 114 56.45 -62.85 -11.78
CA PHE A 114 57.57 -62.73 -12.73
C PHE A 114 57.41 -63.32 -14.14
N LEU A 115 56.19 -63.68 -14.57
CA LEU A 115 55.94 -64.17 -15.95
C LEU A 115 54.84 -63.40 -16.69
N CYS A 116 53.59 -63.52 -16.26
CA CYS A 116 52.44 -62.81 -16.84
C CYS A 116 51.43 -62.43 -15.75
N SER A 117 50.87 -61.21 -15.85
CA SER A 117 49.71 -60.78 -15.07
C SER A 117 48.59 -60.33 -16.02
N ALA A 118 47.33 -60.65 -15.68
CA ALA A 118 46.17 -60.17 -16.41
C ALA A 118 45.14 -59.62 -15.41
N SER A 119 44.68 -58.40 -15.65
CA SER A 119 43.68 -57.73 -14.84
C SER A 119 42.55 -57.18 -15.71
N ALA A 120 41.32 -57.35 -15.21
CA ALA A 120 40.12 -56.81 -15.83
C ALA A 120 39.44 -55.86 -14.83
N LYS A 121 39.23 -54.61 -15.24
CA LYS A 121 38.56 -53.57 -14.46
C LYS A 121 37.28 -53.15 -15.18
N GLY A 122 36.14 -53.36 -14.53
CA GLY A 122 34.85 -52.85 -14.95
C GLY A 122 34.53 -51.56 -14.22
N THR A 123 34.04 -50.56 -14.95
CA THR A 123 33.49 -49.30 -14.41
C THR A 123 32.11 -49.09 -14.99
N TYR A 124 31.10 -48.99 -14.11
CA TYR A 124 29.76 -48.53 -14.45
C TYR A 124 29.59 -47.12 -13.89
N ASP A 125 29.16 -46.19 -14.74
CA ASP A 125 28.80 -44.84 -14.32
C ASP A 125 27.38 -44.48 -14.78
N GLU A 126 26.57 -43.99 -13.85
CA GLU A 126 25.17 -43.62 -14.04
C GLU A 126 24.97 -42.15 -13.67
N GLU A 127 24.79 -41.29 -14.68
CA GLU A 127 24.37 -39.91 -14.49
C GLU A 127 22.86 -39.77 -14.74
N LEU A 128 22.13 -39.44 -13.67
CA LEU A 128 20.69 -39.33 -13.66
C LEU A 128 20.29 -37.88 -13.33
N LYS A 129 19.85 -37.13 -14.34
CA LYS A 129 19.31 -35.78 -14.18
C LYS A 129 17.79 -35.84 -14.21
N GLU A 130 17.18 -35.56 -13.06
CA GLU A 130 15.73 -35.40 -12.89
C GLU A 130 15.43 -33.94 -12.59
N ASN A 131 14.78 -33.26 -13.53
CA ASN A 131 14.22 -31.93 -13.31
C ASN A 131 12.73 -32.07 -13.00
N ASN A 132 12.30 -31.58 -11.84
CA ASN A 132 10.90 -31.60 -11.38
C ASN A 132 10.42 -30.16 -11.12
N ASP A 133 9.71 -29.61 -12.11
CA ASP A 133 9.01 -28.34 -11.99
C ASP A 133 7.58 -28.60 -11.49
N SER A 134 7.18 -27.90 -10.42
CA SER A 134 5.82 -28.00 -9.87
C SER A 134 5.23 -26.63 -9.58
N ASP A 135 4.13 -26.32 -10.25
CA ASP A 135 3.35 -25.10 -10.05
C ASP A 135 2.05 -25.47 -9.33
N LYS A 136 1.69 -24.70 -8.29
CA LYS A 136 0.41 -24.80 -7.59
C LYS A 136 -0.27 -23.43 -7.60
N SER A 137 -1.56 -23.41 -7.91
CA SER A 137 -2.40 -22.22 -7.82
C SER A 137 -3.67 -22.59 -7.07
N SER A 138 -4.00 -21.87 -6.02
CA SER A 138 -5.24 -22.04 -5.26
C SER A 138 -6.09 -20.78 -5.23
N ILE A 139 -7.39 -20.99 -5.08
CA ILE A 139 -8.45 -20.00 -4.95
C ILE A 139 -9.36 -20.49 -3.81
N ARG A 140 -9.67 -19.63 -2.85
CA ARG A 140 -10.65 -19.90 -1.79
C ARG A 140 -11.58 -18.70 -1.68
N ALA A 141 -12.89 -18.94 -1.76
CA ALA A 141 -13.91 -17.94 -1.51
C ALA A 141 -14.76 -18.39 -0.31
N SER A 142 -14.92 -17.50 0.66
CA SER A 142 -15.71 -17.75 1.88
C SER A 142 -16.66 -16.58 2.08
N LEU A 143 -17.94 -16.87 2.32
CA LEU A 143 -18.98 -15.89 2.56
C LEU A 143 -19.64 -16.15 3.91
N ARG A 144 -19.94 -15.07 4.64
CA ARG A 144 -20.94 -15.07 5.71
C ARG A 144 -22.04 -14.07 5.35
N CYS A 145 -23.29 -14.52 5.31
CA CYS A 145 -24.46 -13.75 4.83
C CYS A 145 -25.51 -13.50 5.93
N GLY A 146 -25.36 -14.10 7.10
CA GLY A 146 -26.22 -13.83 8.24
C GLY A 146 -25.99 -14.78 9.41
N VAL A 147 -26.79 -14.60 10.45
CA VAL A 147 -26.74 -15.33 11.70
C VAL A 147 -28.17 -15.70 12.12
N VAL A 148 -28.35 -16.91 12.65
CA VAL A 148 -29.57 -17.36 13.31
C VAL A 148 -29.28 -17.56 14.78
N GLU A 149 -29.96 -16.82 15.65
CA GLU A 149 -29.78 -16.88 17.10
C GLU A 149 -31.12 -17.03 17.85
N LEU A 150 -31.03 -17.53 19.07
CA LEU A 150 -32.15 -17.54 20.02
C LEU A 150 -32.36 -16.13 20.58
N GLU A 151 -33.58 -15.59 20.55
CA GLU A 151 -33.87 -14.24 21.05
C GLU A 151 -33.61 -14.08 22.57
N ARG A 152 -33.61 -15.18 23.33
CA ARG A 152 -33.37 -15.19 24.79
C ARG A 152 -32.78 -16.50 25.29
N ASN A 153 -32.05 -16.43 26.42
CA ASN A 153 -31.49 -17.62 27.06
C ASN A 153 -32.58 -18.62 27.47
N PRO A 154 -32.41 -19.92 27.15
CA PRO A 154 -33.36 -20.94 27.53
C PRO A 154 -33.35 -21.23 29.03
N ARG A 155 -34.52 -21.61 29.57
CA ARG A 155 -34.67 -21.92 31.00
C ARG A 155 -34.26 -23.35 31.32
N LEU A 156 -33.60 -23.52 32.46
CA LEU A 156 -33.21 -24.84 32.96
C LEU A 156 -34.41 -25.65 33.47
N CYS A 157 -34.38 -26.95 33.25
CA CYS A 157 -35.36 -27.89 33.76
C CYS A 157 -35.24 -28.06 35.29
N HIS A 158 -36.28 -28.61 35.94
CA HIS A 158 -36.27 -28.75 37.40
C HIS A 158 -35.12 -29.65 37.88
N GLU A 159 -34.78 -30.71 37.15
CA GLU A 159 -33.65 -31.59 37.48
C GLU A 159 -32.30 -30.86 37.40
N ALA A 160 -32.06 -30.09 36.34
CA ALA A 160 -30.90 -29.23 36.18
C ALA A 160 -30.77 -28.20 37.32
N LEU A 161 -31.87 -27.54 37.68
CA LEU A 161 -31.92 -26.58 38.79
C LEU A 161 -31.68 -27.25 40.15
N VAL A 162 -32.17 -28.47 40.37
CA VAL A 162 -31.92 -29.25 41.59
C VAL A 162 -30.47 -29.71 41.65
N MET A 163 -29.88 -30.15 40.53
CA MET A 163 -28.47 -30.54 40.44
C MET A 163 -27.53 -29.36 40.77
N LEU A 164 -27.80 -28.18 40.23
CA LEU A 164 -27.06 -26.96 40.59
C LEU A 164 -27.22 -26.60 42.06
N LYS A 165 -28.46 -26.62 42.59
CA LYS A 165 -28.77 -26.11 43.94
C LYS A 165 -28.43 -27.05 45.10
N TYR A 166 -28.61 -28.35 44.88
CA TYR A 166 -28.58 -29.38 45.94
C TYR A 166 -27.62 -30.55 45.64
N GLY A 167 -27.04 -30.63 44.44
CA GLY A 167 -25.93 -31.53 44.12
C GLY A 167 -24.56 -30.85 44.27
N ASP A 168 -23.53 -31.40 43.61
CA ASP A 168 -22.14 -30.89 43.64
C ASP A 168 -21.93 -29.56 42.86
N GLY A 169 -23.02 -28.85 42.55
CA GLY A 169 -23.02 -27.53 41.94
C GLY A 169 -22.62 -27.56 40.47
N TYR A 170 -21.87 -26.53 40.05
CA TYR A 170 -21.56 -26.31 38.63
C TYR A 170 -20.76 -27.45 37.99
N LYS A 171 -19.88 -28.14 38.74
CA LYS A 171 -19.04 -29.23 38.20
C LYS A 171 -19.85 -30.43 37.71
N ALA A 172 -20.74 -30.97 38.56
CA ALA A 172 -21.62 -32.08 38.18
C ALA A 172 -22.62 -31.67 37.08
N PHE A 173 -23.05 -30.41 37.07
CA PHE A 173 -23.86 -29.86 35.98
C PHE A 173 -23.12 -29.90 34.64
N THR A 174 -21.87 -29.42 34.58
CA THR A 174 -21.06 -29.46 33.36
C THR A 174 -20.67 -30.88 32.94
N GLU A 175 -20.45 -31.78 33.90
CA GLU A 175 -20.12 -33.19 33.59
C GLU A 175 -21.28 -33.94 32.93
N LYS A 176 -22.53 -33.64 33.31
CA LYS A 176 -23.73 -34.24 32.70
C LYS A 176 -24.18 -33.54 31.42
N TYR A 177 -24.14 -32.21 31.39
CA TYR A 177 -24.79 -31.40 30.33
C TYR A 177 -23.83 -30.60 29.44
N GLY A 178 -22.51 -30.77 29.62
CA GLY A 178 -21.49 -30.05 28.85
C GLY A 178 -21.14 -28.69 29.44
N ASP A 179 -20.04 -28.11 28.97
CA ASP A 179 -19.61 -26.76 29.29
C ASP A 179 -20.16 -25.70 28.31
N TYR A 180 -20.59 -26.10 27.12
CA TYR A 180 -21.19 -25.23 26.09
C TYR A 180 -22.51 -25.80 25.53
N PHE A 181 -23.30 -24.94 24.88
CA PHE A 181 -24.43 -25.35 24.06
C PHE A 181 -24.52 -24.53 22.77
N VAL A 182 -25.08 -25.12 21.71
CA VAL A 182 -25.31 -24.43 20.44
C VAL A 182 -26.38 -23.34 20.63
N TRP A 183 -25.94 -22.09 20.55
CA TRP A 183 -26.76 -20.89 20.66
C TRP A 183 -27.36 -20.47 19.33
N GLY A 184 -26.57 -20.58 18.26
CA GLY A 184 -26.91 -20.10 16.94
C GLY A 184 -26.08 -20.74 15.83
N TYR A 185 -26.37 -20.33 14.60
CA TYR A 185 -25.66 -20.71 13.39
C TYR A 185 -25.20 -19.46 12.65
N ARG A 186 -24.00 -19.48 12.07
CA ARG A 186 -23.62 -18.51 11.04
C ARG A 186 -23.86 -19.10 9.65
N LEU A 187 -24.58 -18.34 8.83
CA LEU A 187 -25.00 -18.71 7.50
C LEU A 187 -24.05 -18.17 6.43
N GLY A 188 -23.90 -18.92 5.34
CA GLY A 188 -23.05 -18.57 4.21
C GLY A 188 -22.63 -19.80 3.41
N GLY A 189 -21.43 -19.76 2.86
CA GLY A 189 -20.82 -20.94 2.23
C GLY A 189 -19.35 -20.73 1.90
N ASP A 190 -18.63 -21.84 1.74
CA ASP A 190 -17.21 -21.86 1.40
C ASP A 190 -17.00 -22.66 0.10
N THR A 191 -16.12 -22.15 -0.77
CA THR A 191 -15.64 -22.83 -1.97
C THR A 191 -14.12 -22.76 -2.03
N GLY A 192 -13.50 -23.81 -2.54
CA GLY A 192 -12.06 -23.90 -2.74
C GLY A 192 -11.71 -24.62 -4.03
N LEU A 193 -10.62 -24.19 -4.65
CA LEU A 193 -10.01 -24.79 -5.85
C LEU A 193 -8.49 -24.75 -5.69
N MET A 194 -7.81 -25.84 -6.02
CA MET A 194 -6.37 -25.90 -6.19
C MET A 194 -6.05 -26.66 -7.47
N ILE A 195 -5.32 -26.02 -8.37
CA ILE A 195 -4.76 -26.63 -9.57
C ILE A 195 -3.26 -26.78 -9.34
N SER A 196 -2.76 -27.99 -9.52
CA SER A 196 -1.34 -28.32 -9.47
C SER A 196 -0.89 -28.90 -10.81
N SER A 197 0.25 -28.44 -11.31
CA SER A 197 0.88 -28.92 -12.53
C SER A 197 2.30 -29.32 -12.19
N SER A 198 2.63 -30.59 -12.32
CA SER A 198 4.00 -31.11 -12.21
C SER A 198 4.49 -31.55 -13.58
N ALA A 199 5.67 -31.08 -13.97
CA ALA A 199 6.39 -31.54 -15.14
C ALA A 199 7.69 -32.19 -14.66
N PHE A 200 7.94 -33.42 -15.11
CA PHE A 200 9.20 -34.10 -14.88
C PHE A 200 9.92 -34.36 -16.20
N GLU A 201 11.21 -34.07 -16.22
CA GLU A 201 12.11 -34.41 -17.31
C GLU A 201 13.25 -35.26 -16.73
N LYS A 202 13.35 -36.51 -17.18
CA LYS A 202 14.31 -37.49 -16.69
C LYS A 202 15.23 -37.89 -17.84
N LYS A 203 16.48 -37.43 -17.76
CA LYS A 203 17.56 -37.79 -18.67
C LYS A 203 18.51 -38.74 -17.93
N LYS A 204 18.57 -39.98 -18.39
CA LYS A 204 19.49 -41.00 -17.87
C LYS A 204 20.59 -41.26 -18.89
N VAL A 205 21.84 -41.19 -18.43
CA VAL A 205 23.03 -41.57 -19.19
C VAL A 205 23.74 -42.68 -18.42
N GLU A 206 23.86 -43.84 -19.05
CA GLU A 206 24.60 -45.00 -18.52
C GLU A 206 25.85 -45.19 -19.38
N GLN A 207 27.02 -45.16 -18.76
CA GLN A 207 28.30 -45.43 -19.40
C GLN A 207 28.91 -46.72 -18.84
N TYR A 208 29.19 -47.67 -19.73
CA TYR A 208 29.85 -48.93 -19.39
C TYR A 208 31.29 -48.90 -19.93
N GLY A 209 32.27 -48.94 -19.03
CA GLY A 209 33.69 -49.05 -19.34
C GLY A 209 34.27 -50.39 -18.91
N ILE A 210 35.05 -51.02 -19.81
CA ILE A 210 35.88 -52.19 -19.49
C ILE A 210 37.30 -51.89 -19.93
N GLU A 211 38.23 -52.02 -18.99
CA GLU A 211 39.66 -51.83 -19.19
C GLU A 211 40.38 -53.15 -18.88
N LEU A 212 41.07 -53.69 -19.89
CA LEU A 212 41.85 -54.92 -19.80
C LEU A 212 43.32 -54.54 -19.87
N THR A 213 44.07 -54.87 -18.82
CA THR A 213 45.52 -54.62 -18.74
C THR A 213 46.23 -55.96 -18.60
N VAL A 214 47.13 -56.24 -19.53
CA VAL A 214 47.96 -57.45 -19.55
C VAL A 214 49.43 -57.04 -19.54
N GLU A 215 50.16 -57.58 -18.58
CA GLU A 215 51.57 -57.28 -18.34
C GLU A 215 52.40 -58.55 -18.56
N VAL A 216 53.37 -58.48 -19.47
CA VAL A 216 54.26 -59.60 -19.80
C VAL A 216 55.69 -59.07 -19.90
N LEU A 217 56.60 -59.63 -19.12
CA LEU A 217 58.04 -59.34 -19.17
C LEU A 217 58.39 -57.83 -19.21
N LEU A 218 57.87 -57.07 -18.24
CA LEU A 218 58.08 -55.61 -18.08
C LEU A 218 57.52 -54.73 -19.22
N VAL A 219 56.64 -55.28 -20.07
CA VAL A 219 55.87 -54.52 -21.06
C VAL A 219 54.39 -54.61 -20.70
N GLU A 220 53.79 -53.46 -20.42
CA GLU A 220 52.36 -53.32 -20.11
C GLU A 220 51.59 -52.90 -21.37
N VAL A 221 50.51 -53.61 -21.69
CA VAL A 221 49.58 -53.24 -22.76
C VAL A 221 48.16 -53.23 -22.20
N SER A 222 47.54 -52.06 -22.20
CA SER A 222 46.15 -51.87 -21.82
C SER A 222 45.26 -51.57 -23.02
N HIS A 223 44.01 -52.03 -22.97
CA HIS A 223 43.00 -51.71 -23.96
C HIS A 223 41.66 -51.44 -23.27
N LYS A 224 41.02 -50.34 -23.65
CA LYS A 224 39.82 -49.82 -23.00
C LYS A 224 38.68 -49.68 -24.01
N TRP A 225 37.52 -50.23 -23.66
CA TRP A 225 36.28 -50.07 -24.41
C TRP A 225 35.24 -49.37 -23.53
N THR A 226 34.58 -48.36 -24.10
CA THR A 226 33.48 -47.62 -23.46
C THR A 226 32.27 -47.61 -24.37
N LYS A 227 31.07 -47.75 -23.80
CA LYS A 227 29.81 -47.71 -24.55
C LYS A 227 28.72 -47.00 -23.74
N ASP A 228 28.05 -46.07 -24.40
CA ASP A 228 27.12 -45.14 -23.79
C ASP A 228 25.69 -45.44 -24.24
N PHE A 229 24.74 -45.35 -23.30
CA PHE A 229 23.32 -45.46 -23.56
C PHE A 229 22.59 -44.24 -23.00
N HIS A 230 21.71 -43.65 -23.81
CA HIS A 230 20.89 -42.51 -23.43
C HIS A 230 19.42 -42.91 -23.42
N THR A 231 18.74 -42.71 -22.28
CA THR A 231 17.28 -42.81 -22.19
C THR A 231 16.68 -41.49 -21.73
N PHE A 232 15.58 -41.11 -22.35
CA PHE A 232 14.88 -39.86 -22.13
C PHE A 232 13.40 -40.12 -21.89
N SER A 233 12.87 -39.64 -20.78
CA SER A 233 11.42 -39.60 -20.54
C SER A 233 11.02 -38.25 -19.97
N ALA A 234 9.98 -37.67 -20.55
CA ALA A 234 9.40 -36.42 -20.09
C ALA A 234 7.88 -36.61 -19.95
N GLY A 235 7.30 -36.07 -18.88
CA GLY A 235 5.88 -36.21 -18.59
C GLY A 235 5.33 -35.00 -17.84
N LYS A 236 4.12 -34.58 -18.20
CA LYS A 236 3.39 -33.53 -17.49
C LYS A 236 2.11 -34.12 -16.88
N LYS A 237 1.90 -33.85 -15.60
CA LYS A 237 0.78 -34.33 -14.79
C LYS A 237 0.09 -33.14 -14.13
N MET A 238 -1.21 -33.01 -14.34
CA MET A 238 -2.03 -31.94 -13.77
C MET A 238 -3.08 -32.54 -12.85
N ARG A 239 -3.25 -31.98 -11.63
CA ARG A 239 -4.28 -32.39 -10.67
C ARG A 239 -5.06 -31.17 -10.18
N LEU A 240 -6.37 -31.24 -10.32
CA LEU A 240 -7.35 -30.27 -9.84
C LEU A 240 -8.06 -30.86 -8.62
N LEU A 241 -8.05 -30.13 -7.52
CA LEU A 241 -8.74 -30.41 -6.27
C LEU A 241 -9.68 -29.24 -5.97
N GLY A 242 -10.89 -29.49 -5.44
CA GLY A 242 -11.78 -28.40 -5.03
C GLY A 242 -13.01 -28.86 -4.26
N TYR A 243 -13.71 -27.92 -3.62
CA TYR A 243 -14.94 -28.16 -2.84
C TYR A 243 -15.92 -26.99 -2.91
N ASP A 244 -17.20 -27.25 -2.64
CA ASP A 244 -18.29 -26.26 -2.56
C ASP A 244 -19.30 -26.71 -1.49
N THR A 245 -19.40 -26.00 -0.37
CA THR A 245 -20.24 -26.43 0.77
C THR A 245 -21.74 -26.34 0.48
N LEU A 246 -22.16 -25.41 -0.40
CA LEU A 246 -23.58 -25.21 -0.74
C LEU A 246 -24.14 -26.33 -1.63
N SER A 247 -23.32 -26.91 -2.51
CA SER A 247 -23.71 -28.05 -3.34
C SER A 247 -23.19 -29.39 -2.84
N ASP A 248 -22.34 -29.41 -1.82
CA ASP A 248 -21.73 -30.62 -1.24
C ASP A 248 -20.97 -31.44 -2.29
N THR A 249 -20.28 -30.73 -3.19
CA THR A 249 -19.51 -31.33 -4.29
C THR A 249 -18.02 -31.16 -4.06
N ASN A 250 -17.28 -32.24 -4.24
CA ASN A 250 -15.82 -32.27 -4.19
C ASN A 250 -15.28 -32.70 -5.56
N TRP A 251 -14.31 -31.95 -6.10
CA TRP A 251 -13.63 -32.25 -7.35
C TRP A 251 -12.23 -32.81 -7.02
N ASN A 252 -11.88 -33.95 -7.61
CA ASN A 252 -10.55 -34.55 -7.52
C ASN A 252 -10.21 -35.23 -8.85
N VAL A 253 -9.53 -34.49 -9.73
CA VAL A 253 -9.29 -34.88 -11.11
C VAL A 253 -7.78 -34.83 -11.36
N THR A 254 -7.20 -35.95 -11.79
CA THR A 254 -5.78 -36.06 -12.11
C THR A 254 -5.62 -36.55 -13.56
N MET A 255 -4.78 -35.87 -14.33
CA MET A 255 -4.54 -36.18 -15.75
C MET A 255 -3.04 -36.21 -16.05
N GLU A 256 -2.64 -37.17 -16.89
CA GLU A 256 -1.28 -37.34 -17.41
C GLU A 256 -1.32 -37.09 -18.93
N ALA A 257 -0.28 -36.45 -19.46
CA ALA A 257 -0.35 -35.71 -20.72
C ALA A 257 -0.72 -36.53 -21.98
N SER A 258 -1.98 -36.40 -22.43
CA SER A 258 -2.40 -36.42 -23.85
C SER A 258 -3.92 -36.18 -24.05
N GLY A 259 -4.72 -36.08 -22.98
CA GLY A 259 -6.17 -35.85 -23.06
C GLY A 259 -6.62 -34.46 -22.59
N ASP A 260 -7.54 -33.85 -23.34
CA ASP A 260 -8.51 -32.80 -22.98
C ASP A 260 -8.18 -31.86 -21.80
N ILE A 261 -7.16 -31.01 -21.97
CA ILE A 261 -6.95 -29.80 -21.13
C ILE A 261 -8.23 -28.95 -21.07
N GLU A 262 -9.02 -28.95 -22.14
CA GLU A 262 -10.31 -28.25 -22.24
C GLU A 262 -11.37 -28.75 -21.23
N LYS A 263 -11.34 -30.03 -20.82
CA LYS A 263 -12.25 -30.57 -19.79
C LYS A 263 -11.84 -30.10 -18.39
N LEU A 264 -10.53 -30.08 -18.09
CA LEU A 264 -10.02 -29.50 -16.85
C LEU A 264 -10.29 -27.99 -16.77
N SER A 265 -10.15 -27.25 -17.87
CA SER A 265 -10.48 -25.83 -17.94
C SER A 265 -11.96 -25.60 -17.62
N LYS A 266 -12.87 -26.32 -18.28
CA LYS A 266 -14.32 -26.21 -18.02
C LYS A 266 -14.70 -26.57 -16.58
N GLN A 267 -14.06 -27.55 -15.96
CA GLN A 267 -14.29 -27.87 -14.55
C GLN A 267 -13.71 -26.81 -13.60
N ALA A 268 -12.54 -26.24 -13.90
CA ALA A 268 -12.00 -25.12 -13.13
C ALA A 268 -12.89 -23.86 -13.25
N GLU A 269 -13.33 -23.53 -14.46
CA GLU A 269 -14.28 -22.45 -14.75
C GLU A 269 -15.60 -22.65 -14.01
N GLU A 270 -16.13 -23.87 -13.95
CA GLU A 270 -17.34 -24.19 -13.18
C GLU A 270 -17.16 -23.91 -11.68
N VAL A 271 -16.05 -24.33 -11.07
CA VAL A 271 -15.76 -24.05 -9.65
C VAL A 271 -15.54 -22.56 -9.41
N ILE A 272 -14.86 -21.86 -10.31
CA ILE A 272 -14.66 -20.41 -10.24
C ILE A 272 -16.01 -19.68 -10.31
N LEU A 273 -16.88 -20.04 -11.25
CA LEU A 273 -18.21 -19.42 -11.40
C LEU A 273 -19.12 -19.71 -10.19
N ARG A 274 -19.02 -20.91 -9.58
CA ARG A 274 -19.68 -21.26 -8.31
C ARG A 274 -19.14 -20.44 -7.13
N SER A 275 -17.84 -20.14 -7.10
CA SER A 275 -17.23 -19.30 -6.06
C SER A 275 -17.63 -17.82 -6.17
N GLN A 276 -17.86 -17.33 -7.40
CA GLN A 276 -18.33 -15.97 -7.66
C GLN A 276 -19.82 -15.79 -7.35
N SER A 277 -20.66 -16.78 -7.69
CA SER A 277 -22.12 -16.77 -7.45
C SER A 277 -22.51 -17.23 -6.04
N LEU A 278 -21.58 -17.29 -5.09
CA LEU A 278 -21.82 -17.92 -3.78
C LEU A 278 -22.85 -17.15 -2.94
N LEU A 279 -22.88 -15.82 -3.04
CA LEU A 279 -23.90 -14.97 -2.40
C LEU A 279 -25.30 -15.24 -2.96
N GLU A 280 -25.46 -15.13 -4.28
CA GLU A 280 -26.73 -15.41 -4.98
C GLU A 280 -27.26 -16.81 -4.64
N ARG A 281 -26.40 -17.84 -4.70
CA ARG A 281 -26.78 -19.22 -4.35
C ARG A 281 -27.17 -19.38 -2.89
N SER A 282 -26.52 -18.67 -1.96
CA SER A 282 -26.91 -18.68 -0.54
C SER A 282 -28.26 -18.00 -0.30
N ILE A 283 -28.54 -16.89 -0.99
CA ILE A 283 -29.82 -16.17 -0.91
C ILE A 283 -30.95 -17.03 -1.49
N MET A 284 -30.75 -17.62 -2.68
CA MET A 284 -31.73 -18.52 -3.31
C MET A 284 -32.13 -19.68 -2.39
N ILE A 285 -31.18 -20.29 -1.66
CA ILE A 285 -31.46 -21.38 -0.71
C ILE A 285 -32.32 -20.89 0.49
N LEU A 286 -32.22 -19.62 0.88
CA LEU A 286 -33.06 -19.04 1.93
C LEU A 286 -34.45 -18.67 1.40
N GLU A 287 -34.52 -18.10 0.19
CA GLU A 287 -35.77 -17.69 -0.45
C GLU A 287 -36.64 -18.89 -0.87
N ASP A 288 -36.06 -19.95 -1.46
CA ASP A 288 -36.75 -21.19 -1.85
C ASP A 288 -37.46 -21.86 -0.67
N GLU A 289 -36.89 -21.73 0.54
CA GLU A 289 -37.39 -22.31 1.80
C GLU A 289 -38.19 -21.30 2.64
N GLY A 290 -38.48 -20.12 2.07
CA GLY A 290 -39.31 -19.07 2.67
C GLY A 290 -38.75 -18.50 3.97
N MET A 291 -37.45 -18.21 4.02
CA MET A 291 -36.76 -17.66 5.19
C MET A 291 -36.27 -16.23 4.91
N PHE A 292 -36.99 -15.21 5.39
CA PHE A 292 -36.63 -13.81 5.17
C PHE A 292 -35.99 -13.14 6.40
N ASN A 293 -35.24 -12.07 6.17
CA ASN A 293 -34.58 -11.31 7.24
C ASN A 293 -35.58 -10.77 8.27
N GLY A 294 -35.27 -10.98 9.56
CA GLY A 294 -36.10 -10.56 10.69
C GLY A 294 -37.26 -11.52 11.01
N GLU A 295 -37.45 -12.60 10.25
CA GLU A 295 -38.48 -13.59 10.54
C GLU A 295 -38.07 -14.57 11.65
N HIS A 296 -39.08 -15.21 12.23
CA HIS A 296 -38.92 -16.25 13.24
C HIS A 296 -38.89 -17.64 12.58
N LEU A 297 -37.72 -18.27 12.59
CA LEU A 297 -37.54 -19.59 11.99
C LEU A 297 -38.16 -20.71 12.85
N THR A 298 -38.81 -21.65 12.18
CA THR A 298 -39.26 -22.90 12.79
C THR A 298 -38.09 -23.83 13.09
N HIS A 299 -38.31 -24.81 13.98
CA HIS A 299 -37.29 -25.84 14.25
C HIS A 299 -36.93 -26.65 12.98
N ALA A 300 -37.91 -26.91 12.11
CA ALA A 300 -37.67 -27.62 10.85
C ALA A 300 -36.77 -26.81 9.91
N GLN A 301 -37.00 -25.49 9.79
CA GLN A 301 -36.11 -24.59 9.04
C GLN A 301 -34.69 -24.54 9.64
N CYS A 302 -34.55 -24.56 10.96
CA CYS A 302 -33.23 -24.62 11.62
C CYS A 302 -32.45 -25.92 11.30
N GLU A 303 -33.13 -27.07 11.29
CA GLU A 303 -32.53 -28.34 10.85
C GLU A 303 -32.23 -28.35 9.34
N LEU A 304 -33.02 -27.61 8.56
CA LEU A 304 -32.82 -27.46 7.12
C LEU A 304 -31.58 -26.65 6.79
N LEU A 305 -31.30 -25.56 7.51
CA LEU A 305 -30.08 -24.75 7.34
C LEU A 305 -28.80 -25.58 7.53
N THR A 306 -28.76 -26.44 8.55
CA THR A 306 -27.60 -27.32 8.81
C THR A 306 -27.52 -28.51 7.84
N SER A 307 -28.65 -29.08 7.43
CA SER A 307 -28.70 -30.20 6.47
C SER A 307 -28.63 -29.79 4.99
N ARG A 308 -28.82 -28.51 4.65
CA ARG A 308 -28.57 -27.94 3.32
C ARG A 308 -27.12 -27.46 3.11
N GLY A 309 -26.31 -27.37 4.16
CA GLY A 309 -24.91 -26.93 4.07
C GLY A 309 -24.71 -25.40 4.02
N ILE A 310 -25.77 -24.64 4.33
CA ILE A 310 -25.72 -23.17 4.41
C ILE A 310 -25.33 -22.66 5.81
N ALA A 311 -25.50 -23.45 6.87
CA ALA A 311 -24.86 -23.19 8.16
C ALA A 311 -23.39 -23.66 8.11
N VAL A 312 -22.45 -22.72 8.08
CA VAL A 312 -21.00 -22.98 7.93
C VAL A 312 -20.26 -22.97 9.26
N GLU A 313 -20.78 -22.26 10.26
CA GLU A 313 -20.21 -22.22 11.61
C GLU A 313 -21.32 -22.38 12.66
N LEU A 314 -21.02 -23.09 13.74
CA LEU A 314 -21.85 -23.16 14.94
C LEU A 314 -21.38 -22.08 15.92
N ILE A 315 -22.32 -21.34 16.49
CA ILE A 315 -22.08 -20.38 17.58
C ILE A 315 -22.46 -21.08 18.88
N LEU A 316 -21.50 -21.27 19.78
CA LEU A 316 -21.71 -21.92 21.07
C LEU A 316 -21.50 -20.93 22.22
N LEU A 317 -22.46 -20.89 23.16
CA LEU A 317 -22.34 -20.12 24.39
C LEU A 317 -21.98 -21.03 25.57
N PRO A 318 -21.16 -20.53 26.52
CA PRO A 318 -20.84 -21.29 27.72
C PRO A 318 -22.06 -21.41 28.62
N MET A 319 -22.23 -22.57 29.26
CA MET A 319 -23.34 -22.81 30.20
C MET A 319 -23.37 -21.83 31.38
N SER A 320 -22.22 -21.27 31.76
CA SER A 320 -22.09 -20.22 32.78
C SER A 320 -22.82 -18.91 32.40
N SER A 321 -23.06 -18.64 31.11
CA SER A 321 -23.80 -17.45 30.65
C SER A 321 -25.31 -17.50 30.93
N LEU A 322 -25.85 -18.69 31.24
CA LEU A 322 -27.26 -18.85 31.55
C LEU A 322 -27.59 -18.17 32.89
N ARG A 323 -28.61 -17.31 32.90
CA ARG A 323 -28.96 -16.48 34.07
C ARG A 323 -29.15 -17.29 35.36
N ASP A 324 -29.75 -18.48 35.27
CA ASP A 324 -29.97 -19.36 36.42
C ASP A 324 -28.67 -19.96 36.97
N VAL A 325 -27.68 -20.20 36.09
CA VAL A 325 -26.33 -20.68 36.45
C VAL A 325 -25.51 -19.53 37.02
N ALA A 326 -25.40 -18.41 36.28
CA ALA A 326 -24.67 -17.21 36.67
C ALA A 326 -25.12 -16.67 38.04
N ARG A 327 -26.42 -16.66 38.30
CA ARG A 327 -26.97 -16.29 39.60
C ARG A 327 -26.46 -17.20 40.72
N TRP A 328 -26.43 -18.51 40.49
CA TRP A 328 -26.03 -19.49 41.49
C TRP A 328 -24.52 -19.52 41.75
N THR A 329 -23.70 -19.30 40.72
CA THR A 329 -22.25 -19.14 40.89
C THR A 329 -21.92 -17.86 41.67
N THR A 330 -22.56 -16.73 41.33
CA THR A 330 -22.32 -15.45 42.00
C THR A 330 -22.85 -15.42 43.45
N GLU A 331 -23.97 -16.09 43.74
CA GLU A 331 -24.51 -16.21 45.11
C GLU A 331 -23.59 -17.02 46.06
N ARG A 332 -22.57 -17.75 45.57
CA ARG A 332 -21.56 -18.44 46.40
C ARG A 332 -20.29 -17.64 46.69
N ASP A 333 -19.93 -16.63 45.87
CA ASP A 333 -18.72 -15.82 46.09
C ASP A 333 -18.91 -14.74 47.17
N ILE A 334 -20.13 -14.56 47.68
CA ILE A 334 -20.43 -13.66 48.80
C ILE A 334 -20.30 -14.43 50.13
N THR A 335 -19.06 -14.48 50.62
CA THR A 335 -18.61 -14.82 51.99
C THR A 335 -18.64 -16.29 52.46
N PRO A 336 -17.54 -16.78 53.07
CA PRO A 336 -17.54 -17.99 53.89
C PRO A 336 -17.75 -17.68 55.38
N LYS A 337 -18.69 -18.36 56.04
CA LYS A 337 -18.58 -18.87 57.44
C LYS A 337 -19.84 -19.62 57.92
N GLU A 338 -19.58 -20.78 58.55
CA GLU A 338 -20.20 -21.36 59.75
C GLU A 338 -21.66 -20.97 60.12
N GLY A 339 -22.57 -21.97 60.18
CA GLY A 339 -23.90 -21.84 60.80
C GLY A 339 -23.91 -22.26 62.29
N PRO A 340 -25.05 -22.66 62.89
CA PRO A 340 -26.44 -22.53 62.45
C PRO A 340 -27.34 -21.79 63.48
N GLY A 341 -28.45 -21.15 63.05
CA GLY A 341 -29.37 -20.51 64.01
C GLY A 341 -30.68 -19.93 63.44
N THR A 342 -31.80 -20.57 63.79
CA THR A 342 -33.18 -20.04 64.01
C THR A 342 -33.81 -18.93 63.12
N LYS A 343 -35.05 -19.23 62.66
CA LYS A 343 -36.08 -18.37 62.00
C LYS A 343 -36.61 -17.22 62.93
N PRO A 344 -37.66 -16.40 62.62
CA PRO A 344 -38.52 -16.27 61.40
C PRO A 344 -38.94 -14.80 60.98
N HIS A 345 -39.86 -14.71 60.00
CA HIS A 345 -40.95 -13.70 59.80
C HIS A 345 -40.88 -12.55 58.75
N ARG A 346 -41.61 -12.76 57.63
CA ARG A 346 -42.88 -12.08 57.22
C ARG A 346 -42.95 -10.53 57.15
N ALA A 347 -43.18 -9.97 55.95
CA ALA A 347 -44.42 -9.23 55.53
C ALA A 347 -44.23 -8.27 54.33
N LEU A 348 -45.33 -8.04 53.59
CA LEU A 348 -45.49 -7.12 52.45
C LEU A 348 -45.67 -5.64 52.88
N PRO A 349 -45.66 -4.69 51.91
CA PRO A 349 -46.94 -4.03 51.62
C PRO A 349 -47.29 -3.91 50.12
N LYS A 350 -48.56 -3.51 49.87
CA LYS A 350 -49.20 -3.27 48.55
C LYS A 350 -49.17 -1.77 48.19
N ASN A 351 -49.37 -1.40 46.91
CA ASN A 351 -50.56 -0.65 46.45
C ASN A 351 -50.60 -0.36 44.92
N LEU A 352 -51.84 -0.11 44.44
CA LEU A 352 -52.35 0.17 43.08
C LEU A 352 -52.49 1.73 42.85
N PRO A 353 -53.04 2.31 41.73
CA PRO A 353 -53.99 1.77 40.73
C PRO A 353 -53.87 2.23 39.23
N GLU A 354 -54.92 1.92 38.47
CA GLU A 354 -55.16 1.90 37.01
C GLU A 354 -55.47 3.24 36.28
N ARG A 355 -55.55 3.21 34.93
CA ARG A 355 -56.57 3.93 34.10
C ARG A 355 -56.77 3.33 32.68
N ALA A 356 -57.96 3.54 32.08
CA ALA A 356 -58.39 3.09 30.72
C ALA A 356 -59.15 4.25 29.97
N ARG A 357 -59.64 4.23 28.71
CA ARG A 357 -60.17 3.25 27.71
C ARG A 357 -59.98 3.84 26.26
N GLY A 358 -60.27 3.26 25.09
CA GLY A 358 -60.69 1.91 24.66
C GLY A 358 -61.95 1.85 23.74
N LYS A 359 -61.83 1.36 22.45
CA LYS A 359 -62.86 0.82 21.48
C LYS A 359 -62.96 1.44 20.03
N GLN A 360 -63.34 0.57 19.06
CA GLN A 360 -64.20 0.78 17.84
C GLN A 360 -63.59 1.44 16.55
N ALA A 361 -64.01 1.19 15.27
CA ALA A 361 -65.03 0.27 14.65
C ALA A 361 -64.90 0.07 13.09
N THR A 362 -65.51 -1.01 12.52
CA THR A 362 -66.17 -1.18 11.15
C THR A 362 -65.37 -0.94 9.82
N ALA A 363 -65.69 -1.44 8.60
CA ALA A 363 -66.90 -2.06 7.96
C ALA A 363 -66.57 -3.03 6.75
N THR A 364 -67.60 -3.58 6.06
CA THR A 364 -67.59 -4.46 4.84
C THR A 364 -68.56 -3.89 3.74
N PRO A 365 -69.14 -4.56 2.68
CA PRO A 365 -68.88 -5.82 1.90
C PRO A 365 -69.12 -5.71 0.32
N THR A 366 -69.31 -6.84 -0.41
CA THR A 366 -70.05 -7.09 -1.72
C THR A 366 -69.28 -7.00 -3.09
N ASP A 367 -69.60 -7.70 -4.22
CA ASP A 367 -70.52 -8.84 -4.56
C ASP A 367 -70.20 -9.59 -5.92
N ARG A 368 -70.64 -10.88 -6.03
CA ARG A 368 -71.21 -11.68 -7.19
C ARG A 368 -70.60 -11.93 -8.61
N LEU A 369 -70.41 -13.25 -8.92
CA LEU A 369 -70.99 -14.13 -9.99
C LEU A 369 -71.02 -13.79 -11.52
N ARG A 370 -70.51 -14.71 -12.39
CA ARG A 370 -71.29 -15.54 -13.38
C ARG A 370 -70.45 -16.55 -14.23
N CYS A 371 -71.08 -17.32 -15.13
CA CYS A 371 -70.62 -18.60 -15.72
C CYS A 371 -71.03 -18.81 -17.21
N GLY A 372 -70.24 -19.57 -18.01
CA GLY A 372 -70.76 -20.52 -19.03
C GLY A 372 -70.36 -20.44 -20.53
N SER A 373 -69.93 -21.60 -21.10
CA SER A 373 -70.00 -22.05 -22.55
C SER A 373 -69.13 -21.36 -23.64
N SER A 374 -68.83 -21.91 -24.85
CA SER A 374 -68.60 -23.30 -25.35
C SER A 374 -68.08 -23.35 -26.82
N ARG A 375 -67.25 -24.35 -27.18
CA ARG A 375 -66.97 -24.95 -28.53
C ARG A 375 -66.53 -24.08 -29.77
N SER A 376 -65.34 -24.32 -30.33
CA SER A 376 -65.09 -25.27 -31.47
C SER A 376 -63.83 -25.02 -32.33
N LYS A 377 -63.34 -26.11 -32.98
CA LYS A 377 -62.39 -26.24 -34.12
C LYS A 377 -60.84 -26.23 -33.90
N PHE A 378 -60.24 -27.35 -34.30
CA PHE A 378 -58.87 -27.60 -34.80
C PHE A 378 -58.96 -27.92 -36.31
N PRO A 379 -57.86 -28.10 -37.10
CA PRO A 379 -56.42 -28.02 -36.77
C PRO A 379 -55.61 -27.05 -37.67
N ASP A 380 -54.36 -26.72 -37.26
CA ASP A 380 -53.12 -26.99 -38.03
C ASP A 380 -51.88 -26.28 -37.44
N SER A 381 -50.77 -27.03 -37.36
CA SER A 381 -49.40 -26.62 -36.95
C SER A 381 -49.18 -26.07 -35.51
N PRO A 382 -48.00 -26.33 -34.88
CA PRO A 382 -47.74 -25.89 -33.51
C PRO A 382 -47.36 -24.40 -33.46
N PRO A 383 -47.94 -23.60 -32.53
CA PRO A 383 -47.56 -22.20 -32.37
C PRO A 383 -46.23 -22.07 -31.61
N TYR A 384 -45.39 -21.12 -32.03
CA TYR A 384 -44.29 -20.61 -31.21
C TYR A 384 -44.88 -19.89 -29.99
N PHE A 385 -44.91 -20.56 -28.84
CA PHE A 385 -45.22 -19.94 -27.56
C PHE A 385 -43.98 -19.22 -27.01
N THR A 386 -43.98 -17.89 -27.04
CA THR A 386 -43.20 -17.10 -26.09
C THR A 386 -43.77 -17.34 -24.68
N MET A 387 -43.14 -18.23 -23.91
CA MET A 387 -43.50 -18.42 -22.51
C MET A 387 -43.07 -17.20 -21.69
N SER A 388 -44.03 -16.42 -21.20
CA SER A 388 -43.82 -15.67 -19.96
C SER A 388 -43.89 -16.69 -18.82
N PHE A 389 -42.79 -16.92 -18.12
CA PHE A 389 -42.78 -17.75 -16.92
C PHE A 389 -43.64 -17.10 -15.82
N GLY A 390 -44.30 -17.91 -15.00
CA GLY A 390 -45.13 -17.46 -13.88
C GLY A 390 -44.27 -17.17 -12.66
N GLY A 391 -44.46 -15.98 -12.07
CA GLY A 391 -43.60 -15.40 -11.04
C GLY A 391 -43.11 -14.03 -11.53
N GLN A 392 -43.08 -13.01 -10.67
CA GLN A 392 -42.52 -11.72 -11.06
C GLN A 392 -41.01 -11.89 -11.27
N THR A 393 -40.56 -11.79 -12.51
CA THR A 393 -39.13 -11.83 -12.83
C THR A 393 -38.42 -10.68 -12.11
N PRO A 394 -37.39 -10.92 -11.29
CA PRO A 394 -36.64 -9.85 -10.66
C PRO A 394 -36.05 -8.94 -11.75
N THR A 395 -36.07 -7.63 -11.50
CA THR A 395 -35.58 -6.64 -12.46
C THR A 395 -34.08 -6.79 -12.63
N ILE A 396 -33.61 -6.94 -13.87
CA ILE A 396 -32.18 -6.99 -14.19
C ILE A 396 -31.52 -5.68 -13.75
N ILE A 397 -30.70 -5.74 -12.71
CA ILE A 397 -29.90 -4.61 -12.25
C ILE A 397 -28.69 -4.48 -13.20
N VAL A 398 -28.51 -3.29 -13.78
CA VAL A 398 -27.49 -3.05 -14.84
C VAL A 398 -26.08 -2.93 -14.26
N LEU A 399 -25.96 -2.62 -12.97
CA LEU A 399 -24.70 -2.44 -12.25
C LEU A 399 -24.62 -3.44 -11.09
N LYS A 400 -23.41 -3.77 -10.65
CA LYS A 400 -23.18 -4.69 -9.54
C LYS A 400 -23.84 -4.14 -8.26
N GLU A 401 -24.54 -4.99 -7.51
CA GLU A 401 -25.07 -4.61 -6.20
C GLU A 401 -23.96 -4.09 -5.28
N GLY A 402 -24.26 -3.03 -4.52
CA GLY A 402 -23.27 -2.26 -3.75
C GLY A 402 -22.54 -1.15 -4.50
N THR A 403 -22.72 -1.02 -5.83
CA THR A 403 -22.17 0.12 -6.59
C THR A 403 -22.93 1.41 -6.24
N ASP A 404 -22.26 2.38 -5.60
CA ASP A 404 -22.83 3.72 -5.40
C ASP A 404 -22.78 4.49 -6.72
N THR A 405 -23.96 4.84 -7.24
CA THR A 405 -24.13 5.69 -8.41
C THR A 405 -24.89 6.95 -8.06
N SER A 406 -24.21 8.08 -8.11
CA SER A 406 -24.82 9.40 -7.99
C SER A 406 -24.72 10.13 -9.33
N GLN A 407 -25.87 10.61 -9.83
CA GLN A 407 -26.06 11.12 -11.20
C GLN A 407 -26.64 12.55 -11.25
N GLY A 408 -26.36 13.24 -12.35
CA GLY A 408 -26.95 14.51 -12.74
C GLY A 408 -26.48 15.71 -11.91
N LYS A 409 -27.35 16.73 -11.82
CA LYS A 409 -27.00 18.01 -11.17
C LYS A 409 -26.53 17.85 -9.72
N GLY A 410 -27.11 16.92 -8.98
CA GLY A 410 -26.74 16.63 -7.59
C GLY A 410 -25.27 16.19 -7.48
N GLN A 411 -24.81 15.36 -8.43
CA GLN A 411 -23.43 14.89 -8.43
C GLN A 411 -22.43 16.00 -8.75
N ILE A 412 -22.75 16.87 -9.72
CA ILE A 412 -21.90 18.05 -10.02
C ILE A 412 -21.78 18.96 -8.79
N ILE A 413 -22.87 19.20 -8.07
CA ILE A 413 -22.86 20.01 -6.84
C ILE A 413 -22.08 19.31 -5.72
N SER A 414 -22.19 17.98 -5.59
CA SER A 414 -21.39 17.18 -4.65
C SER A 414 -19.89 17.30 -4.95
N ASN A 415 -19.50 17.10 -6.21
CA ASN A 415 -18.14 17.27 -6.73
C ASN A 415 -17.59 18.67 -6.42
N ILE A 416 -18.37 19.74 -6.66
CA ILE A 416 -18.01 21.12 -6.30
C ILE A 416 -17.79 21.25 -4.79
N ASN A 417 -18.74 20.80 -3.96
CA ASN A 417 -18.65 20.96 -2.50
C ASN A 417 -17.41 20.22 -1.91
N ALA A 418 -17.08 19.03 -2.41
CA ALA A 418 -15.87 18.31 -2.03
C ALA A 418 -14.59 19.09 -2.37
N CYS A 419 -14.55 19.72 -3.55
CA CYS A 419 -13.45 20.59 -3.96
C CYS A 419 -13.36 21.86 -3.10
N LEU A 420 -14.48 22.44 -2.69
CA LEU A 420 -14.52 23.61 -1.80
C LEU A 420 -14.04 23.27 -0.38
N ALA A 421 -14.27 22.06 0.12
CA ALA A 421 -13.75 21.63 1.41
C ALA A 421 -12.20 21.58 1.41
N VAL A 422 -11.61 21.01 0.36
CA VAL A 422 -10.15 20.99 0.17
C VAL A 422 -9.58 22.38 -0.13
N GLN A 423 -10.31 23.23 -0.87
CA GLN A 423 -9.92 24.63 -1.04
C GLN A 423 -9.87 25.38 0.31
N ALA A 424 -10.77 25.06 1.24
CA ALA A 424 -10.87 25.75 2.53
C ALA A 424 -9.69 25.46 3.46
N THR A 425 -9.09 24.27 3.42
CA THR A 425 -7.91 23.95 4.25
C THR A 425 -6.65 24.67 3.77
N LEU A 426 -6.52 24.94 2.47
CA LEU A 426 -5.36 25.61 1.89
C LEU A 426 -5.42 27.14 1.95
N LYS A 427 -6.62 27.73 2.06
CA LYS A 427 -6.81 29.19 2.04
C LYS A 427 -5.96 29.95 3.07
N SER A 428 -5.80 29.39 4.26
CA SER A 428 -4.99 30.00 5.33
C SER A 428 -3.50 30.05 5.03
N THR A 429 -2.98 29.24 4.11
CA THR A 429 -1.53 29.22 3.76
C THR A 429 -1.15 30.32 2.76
N LEU A 430 -2.13 30.93 2.07
CA LEU A 430 -1.85 31.84 0.96
C LEU A 430 -1.30 33.20 1.42
N GLY A 431 -0.17 33.61 0.85
CA GLY A 431 0.34 34.98 0.98
C GLY A 431 1.36 35.22 2.10
N PRO A 432 1.89 36.44 2.22
CA PRO A 432 3.04 36.74 3.08
C PRO A 432 2.77 36.69 4.60
N TYR A 433 1.51 36.47 4.98
CA TYR A 433 1.02 36.26 6.35
C TYR A 433 0.18 34.98 6.45
N GLY A 434 0.29 34.08 5.47
CA GLY A 434 -0.33 32.77 5.54
C GLY A 434 0.21 31.96 6.72
N GLY A 435 -0.67 31.22 7.39
CA GLY A 435 -0.31 30.31 8.48
C GLY A 435 0.13 28.95 7.96
N ASP A 436 1.23 28.43 8.48
CA ASP A 436 1.72 27.09 8.18
C ASP A 436 0.81 26.01 8.79
N LEU A 437 0.67 24.88 8.10
CA LEU A 437 -0.11 23.74 8.57
C LEU A 437 0.81 22.70 9.23
N LEU A 438 0.42 22.24 10.42
CA LEU A 438 1.01 21.09 11.10
C LEU A 438 0.23 19.83 10.71
N MET A 439 0.84 18.97 9.92
CA MET A 439 0.34 17.66 9.52
C MET A 439 0.98 16.58 10.38
N VAL A 440 0.22 15.54 10.73
CA VAL A 440 0.70 14.36 11.44
C VAL A 440 0.25 13.12 10.68
N ASP A 441 1.21 12.36 10.15
CA ASP A 441 0.94 11.10 9.44
C ASP A 441 0.45 10.01 10.41
N GLU A 442 -0.16 8.94 9.90
CA GLU A 442 -0.54 7.75 10.69
C GLU A 442 0.63 7.15 11.50
N ASN A 443 1.85 7.29 10.98
CA ASN A 443 3.11 6.87 11.62
C ASN A 443 3.59 7.82 12.74
N GLY A 444 2.81 8.85 13.09
CA GLY A 444 3.17 9.87 14.08
C GLY A 444 4.25 10.86 13.62
N ARG A 445 4.64 10.85 12.33
CA ARG A 445 5.60 11.79 11.77
C ARG A 445 4.94 13.17 11.63
N GLN A 446 5.59 14.18 12.18
CA GLN A 446 5.13 15.57 12.16
C GLN A 446 5.79 16.34 11.02
N THR A 447 4.98 16.94 10.16
CA THR A 447 5.44 17.80 9.06
C THR A 447 4.78 19.18 9.18
N ILE A 448 5.58 20.24 9.25
CA ILE A 448 5.11 21.62 9.19
C ILE A 448 5.33 22.13 7.77
N THR A 449 4.35 22.81 7.16
CA THR A 449 4.49 23.30 5.79
C THR A 449 3.57 24.45 5.40
N ASN A 450 4.08 25.34 4.53
CA ASN A 450 3.30 26.33 3.80
C ASN A 450 2.89 25.83 2.40
N ASP A 451 3.73 25.02 1.75
CA ASP A 451 3.51 24.57 0.37
C ASP A 451 2.24 23.70 0.20
N GLY A 452 1.30 24.20 -0.58
CA GLY A 452 0.04 23.53 -0.90
C GLY A 452 0.21 22.20 -1.64
N ALA A 453 1.26 22.01 -2.45
CA ALA A 453 1.50 20.71 -3.10
C ALA A 453 1.89 19.64 -2.07
N THR A 454 2.70 19.98 -1.06
CA THR A 454 3.04 19.07 0.04
C THR A 454 1.84 18.79 0.95
N VAL A 455 1.05 19.81 1.32
CA VAL A 455 -0.20 19.60 2.07
C VAL A 455 -1.12 18.62 1.34
N MET A 456 -1.28 18.79 0.03
CA MET A 456 -2.12 17.93 -0.83
C MET A 456 -1.51 16.54 -1.09
N LYS A 457 -0.21 16.33 -0.83
CA LYS A 457 0.44 15.01 -0.83
C LYS A 457 0.23 14.25 0.50
N LEU A 458 0.04 14.97 1.61
CA LEU A 458 -0.13 14.42 2.97
C LEU A 458 -1.60 14.22 3.38
N LEU A 459 -2.53 14.98 2.79
CA LEU A 459 -3.97 14.77 2.99
C LEU A 459 -4.45 13.50 2.29
N ASP A 460 -5.09 12.59 3.03
CA ASP A 460 -5.79 11.45 2.43
C ASP A 460 -7.11 11.90 1.79
N ILE A 461 -7.10 12.01 0.46
CA ILE A 461 -8.22 12.53 -0.34
C ILE A 461 -8.88 11.37 -1.10
N VAL A 462 -9.90 10.80 -0.47
CA VAL A 462 -10.72 9.70 -1.01
C VAL A 462 -11.64 10.15 -2.15
N HIS A 463 -12.13 11.39 -2.13
CA HIS A 463 -13.15 11.85 -3.09
C HIS A 463 -12.57 12.12 -4.49
N PRO A 464 -13.04 11.45 -5.57
CA PRO A 464 -12.43 11.55 -6.91
C PRO A 464 -12.31 12.99 -7.44
N ALA A 465 -13.35 13.81 -7.28
CA ALA A 465 -13.32 15.20 -7.75
C ALA A 465 -12.25 16.05 -7.04
N ALA A 466 -11.99 15.79 -5.76
CA ALA A 466 -11.01 16.53 -4.98
C ALA A 466 -9.57 16.09 -5.28
N ARG A 467 -9.37 14.81 -5.66
CA ARG A 467 -8.08 14.28 -6.10
C ARG A 467 -7.54 14.99 -7.34
N ILE A 468 -8.41 15.46 -8.24
CA ILE A 468 -8.01 16.27 -9.41
C ILE A 468 -7.22 17.52 -8.97
N LEU A 469 -7.60 18.17 -7.86
CA LEU A 469 -6.88 19.33 -7.32
C LEU A 469 -5.47 18.96 -6.82
N VAL A 470 -5.26 17.73 -6.35
CA VAL A 470 -3.94 17.21 -5.93
C VAL A 470 -3.03 17.06 -7.14
N ASP A 471 -3.53 16.44 -8.21
CA ASP A 471 -2.76 16.21 -9.43
C ASP A 471 -2.33 17.52 -10.09
N ILE A 472 -3.19 18.56 -10.01
CA ILE A 472 -2.89 19.90 -10.51
C ILE A 472 -1.90 20.65 -9.63
N ALA A 473 -2.03 20.58 -8.30
CA ALA A 473 -1.03 21.17 -7.39
C ALA A 473 0.35 20.56 -7.64
N ARG A 474 0.43 19.24 -7.88
CA ARG A 474 1.64 18.51 -8.27
C ARG A 474 2.16 18.89 -9.66
N SER A 475 1.29 19.19 -10.62
CA SER A 475 1.70 19.68 -11.95
C SER A 475 2.30 21.08 -11.88
N GLN A 476 1.72 21.98 -11.08
CA GLN A 476 2.25 23.34 -10.87
C GLN A 476 3.62 23.32 -10.17
N ASP A 477 3.76 22.45 -9.15
CA ASP A 477 5.00 22.15 -8.44
C ASP A 477 6.11 21.68 -9.41
N ALA A 478 5.84 20.65 -10.24
CA ALA A 478 6.81 20.14 -11.21
C ALA A 478 7.12 21.10 -12.37
N GLU A 479 6.13 21.84 -12.88
CA GLU A 479 6.33 22.73 -14.03
C GLU A 479 6.96 24.07 -13.63
N VAL A 480 6.55 24.66 -12.51
CA VAL A 480 6.96 26.03 -12.14
C VAL A 480 7.67 26.11 -10.79
N GLY A 481 7.28 25.27 -9.82
CA GLY A 481 7.83 25.27 -8.45
C GLY A 481 7.27 26.38 -7.55
N ASP A 482 6.23 27.11 -7.98
CA ASP A 482 5.54 28.09 -7.13
C ASP A 482 4.07 28.27 -7.55
N GLY A 483 3.28 28.84 -6.64
CA GLY A 483 1.85 29.10 -6.84
C GLY A 483 0.96 27.88 -6.59
N THR A 484 1.51 26.79 -6.03
CA THR A 484 0.82 25.51 -5.77
C THR A 484 -0.50 25.72 -5.01
N THR A 485 -0.48 26.49 -3.92
CA THR A 485 -1.65 26.94 -3.17
C THR A 485 -2.61 27.79 -4.03
N SER A 486 -2.06 28.77 -4.76
CA SER A 486 -2.85 29.71 -5.59
C SER A 486 -3.69 28.99 -6.65
N VAL A 487 -3.17 27.93 -7.29
CA VAL A 487 -3.92 27.16 -8.30
C VAL A 487 -5.14 26.48 -7.69
N VAL A 488 -4.99 25.84 -6.53
CA VAL A 488 -6.11 25.15 -5.84
C VAL A 488 -7.13 26.17 -5.32
N VAL A 489 -6.67 27.28 -4.75
CA VAL A 489 -7.55 28.38 -4.32
C VAL A 489 -8.30 28.98 -5.51
N LEU A 490 -7.67 29.13 -6.66
CA LEU A 490 -8.33 29.65 -7.85
C LEU A 490 -9.33 28.66 -8.45
N ALA A 491 -8.97 27.38 -8.59
CA ALA A 491 -9.85 26.33 -9.09
C ALA A 491 -11.13 26.19 -8.25
N GLY A 492 -10.99 26.15 -6.91
CA GLY A 492 -12.14 26.14 -6.01
C GLY A 492 -12.99 27.41 -6.10
N SER A 493 -12.40 28.59 -6.35
CA SER A 493 -13.14 29.85 -6.54
C SER A 493 -13.97 29.84 -7.82
N ILE A 494 -13.38 29.37 -8.93
CA ILE A 494 -14.09 29.19 -10.20
C ILE A 494 -15.28 28.25 -10.00
N LEU A 495 -15.07 27.08 -9.39
CA LEU A 495 -16.14 26.13 -9.09
C LEU A 495 -17.24 26.72 -8.18
N LYS A 496 -16.86 27.53 -7.18
CA LYS A 496 -17.81 28.26 -6.31
C LYS A 496 -18.72 29.17 -7.13
N GLU A 497 -18.15 30.01 -7.98
CA GLU A 497 -18.89 30.97 -8.81
C GLU A 497 -19.65 30.31 -9.98
N MET A 498 -19.31 29.07 -10.35
CA MET A 498 -20.08 28.27 -11.31
C MET A 498 -21.25 27.50 -10.68
N LYS A 499 -21.24 27.27 -9.37
CA LYS A 499 -22.31 26.54 -8.65
C LYS A 499 -23.70 27.15 -8.90
N ASP A 500 -23.81 28.47 -8.74
CA ASP A 500 -25.06 29.22 -8.96
C ASP A 500 -25.61 29.02 -10.38
N HIS A 501 -24.74 28.93 -11.39
CA HIS A 501 -25.13 28.69 -12.79
C HIS A 501 -25.62 27.26 -13.03
N VAL A 502 -25.04 26.26 -12.37
CA VAL A 502 -25.48 24.86 -12.41
C VAL A 502 -26.83 24.69 -11.72
N GLU A 503 -27.03 25.33 -10.56
CA GLU A 503 -28.30 25.34 -9.82
C GLU A 503 -29.43 25.99 -10.63
N GLN A 504 -29.15 27.12 -11.29
CA GLN A 504 -30.06 27.77 -12.27
C GLN A 504 -30.34 26.92 -13.53
N GLY A 505 -29.66 25.78 -13.70
CA GLY A 505 -29.90 24.85 -14.79
C GLY A 505 -29.22 25.21 -16.12
N ILE A 506 -28.15 26.01 -16.09
CA ILE A 506 -27.28 26.19 -17.24
C ILE A 506 -26.50 24.88 -17.45
N SER A 507 -26.52 24.35 -18.67
CA SER A 507 -25.76 23.14 -19.01
C SER A 507 -24.25 23.33 -18.82
N SER A 508 -23.59 22.38 -18.16
CA SER A 508 -22.15 22.41 -17.88
C SER A 508 -21.30 22.62 -19.14
N GLN A 509 -21.73 22.11 -20.30
CA GLN A 509 -21.02 22.30 -21.57
C GLN A 509 -20.97 23.78 -22.02
N ILE A 510 -22.01 24.57 -21.70
CA ILE A 510 -22.04 26.02 -21.95
C ILE A 510 -21.09 26.73 -20.99
N ILE A 511 -21.05 26.29 -19.72
CA ILE A 511 -20.15 26.79 -18.68
C ILE A 511 -18.68 26.54 -19.09
N ILE A 512 -18.31 25.30 -19.39
CA ILE A 512 -16.98 24.88 -19.86
C ILE A 512 -16.54 25.71 -21.09
N LYS A 513 -17.43 25.93 -22.06
CA LYS A 513 -17.13 26.78 -23.23
C LYS A 513 -16.87 28.24 -22.85
N GLY A 514 -17.62 28.79 -21.89
CA GLY A 514 -17.39 30.13 -21.35
C GLY A 514 -16.07 30.26 -20.57
N LEU A 515 -15.77 29.28 -19.71
CA LEU A 515 -14.52 29.20 -18.93
C LEU A 515 -13.28 29.15 -19.82
N ARG A 516 -13.25 28.25 -20.81
CA ARG A 516 -12.14 28.15 -21.79
C ARG A 516 -11.94 29.46 -22.56
N GLN A 517 -13.02 30.15 -22.94
CA GLN A 517 -12.95 31.45 -23.62
C GLN A 517 -12.42 32.56 -22.71
N ALA A 518 -12.82 32.58 -21.43
CA ALA A 518 -12.31 33.53 -20.44
C ALA A 518 -10.80 33.33 -20.18
N SER A 519 -10.39 32.09 -19.95
CA SER A 519 -8.98 31.71 -19.70
C SER A 519 -8.07 32.07 -20.88
N ALA A 520 -8.46 31.76 -22.12
CA ALA A 520 -7.69 32.15 -23.30
C ALA A 520 -7.52 33.67 -23.44
N LYS A 521 -8.57 34.45 -23.10
CA LYS A 521 -8.49 35.93 -23.08
C LYS A 521 -7.63 36.45 -21.93
N ALA A 522 -7.67 35.81 -20.76
CA ALA A 522 -6.84 36.15 -19.62
C ALA A 522 -5.35 35.93 -19.93
N VAL A 523 -4.98 34.75 -20.43
CA VAL A 523 -3.60 34.41 -20.80
C VAL A 523 -3.01 35.36 -21.83
N ASN A 524 -3.81 35.76 -22.83
CA ASN A 524 -3.37 36.76 -23.82
C ASN A 524 -3.12 38.12 -23.17
N LYS A 525 -4.03 38.58 -22.29
CA LYS A 525 -3.86 39.83 -21.55
C LYS A 525 -2.63 39.81 -20.63
N ILE A 526 -2.30 38.67 -19.98
CA ILE A 526 -1.04 38.54 -19.22
C ILE A 526 0.17 38.76 -20.12
N LYS A 527 0.19 38.15 -21.31
CA LYS A 527 1.28 38.30 -22.30
C LYS A 527 1.39 39.73 -22.84
N GLU A 528 0.28 40.46 -22.91
CA GLU A 528 0.24 41.87 -23.32
C GLU A 528 0.78 42.82 -22.23
N ILE A 529 0.52 42.56 -20.95
CA ILE A 529 0.98 43.42 -19.84
C ILE A 529 2.36 43.04 -19.29
N ALA A 530 2.85 41.82 -19.55
CA ALA A 530 4.11 41.34 -18.99
C ALA A 530 5.31 42.19 -19.42
N ILE A 531 6.15 42.55 -18.46
CA ILE A 531 7.32 43.40 -18.67
C ILE A 531 8.54 42.50 -18.89
N ASN A 532 9.31 42.74 -19.95
CA ASN A 532 10.54 42.02 -20.23
C ASN A 532 11.72 42.69 -19.51
N THR A 533 12.46 41.95 -18.67
CA THR A 533 13.60 42.49 -17.92
C THR A 533 14.88 42.55 -18.76
N SER A 534 15.61 43.66 -18.62
CA SER A 534 16.83 43.91 -19.40
C SER A 534 17.99 43.00 -18.98
N ALA A 535 18.95 42.79 -19.88
CA ALA A 535 20.08 41.90 -19.65
C ALA A 535 21.19 42.46 -18.74
N ALA A 536 21.11 43.74 -18.32
CA ALA A 536 22.13 44.39 -17.49
C ALA A 536 22.03 43.96 -16.02
N ASP A 537 20.83 44.05 -15.44
CA ASP A 537 20.62 43.90 -13.99
C ASP A 537 20.11 42.49 -13.61
N LYS A 538 20.60 41.45 -14.31
CA LYS A 538 20.14 40.07 -14.16
C LYS A 538 20.19 39.58 -12.71
N ARG A 539 21.31 39.77 -12.01
CA ARG A 539 21.50 39.24 -10.65
C ARG A 539 20.55 39.91 -9.64
N GLU A 540 20.34 41.22 -9.74
CA GLU A 540 19.39 41.93 -8.90
C GLU A 540 17.95 41.51 -9.22
N THR A 541 17.60 41.39 -10.51
CA THR A 541 16.28 40.92 -10.94
C THR A 541 15.95 39.52 -10.39
N LEU A 542 16.88 38.57 -10.51
CA LEU A 542 16.72 37.22 -9.95
C LEU A 542 16.63 37.25 -8.42
N SER A 543 17.38 38.16 -7.76
CA SER A 543 17.29 38.38 -6.31
C SER A 543 15.91 38.89 -5.88
N LYS A 544 15.28 39.82 -6.60
CA LYS A 544 13.93 40.32 -6.26
C LYS A 544 12.85 39.26 -6.47
N LEU A 545 12.95 38.48 -7.55
CA LEU A 545 12.05 37.37 -7.85
C LEU A 545 12.12 36.26 -6.77
N ALA A 546 13.34 35.84 -6.42
CA ALA A 546 13.54 34.87 -5.33
C ALA A 546 13.08 35.40 -3.97
N ALA A 547 13.36 36.67 -3.64
CA ALA A 547 12.90 37.27 -2.39
C ALA A 547 11.36 37.26 -2.28
N THR A 548 10.65 37.56 -3.38
CA THR A 548 9.18 37.50 -3.42
C THR A 548 8.67 36.09 -3.09
N ALA A 549 9.25 35.05 -3.70
CA ALA A 549 8.92 33.63 -3.44
C ALA A 549 9.14 33.19 -1.98
N MET A 550 10.09 33.81 -1.27
CA MET A 550 10.42 33.49 0.12
C MET A 550 9.57 34.24 1.14
N THR A 551 8.78 35.25 0.72
CA THR A 551 8.15 36.21 1.64
C THR A 551 6.99 35.61 2.46
N SER A 552 6.37 34.51 2.01
CA SER A 552 5.32 33.77 2.74
C SER A 552 5.81 32.66 3.65
N LYS A 553 7.13 32.41 3.72
CA LYS A 553 7.68 31.19 4.31
C LYS A 553 8.46 31.49 5.59
N LEU A 554 8.76 30.45 6.38
CA LEU A 554 9.52 30.56 7.63
C LEU A 554 10.87 31.30 7.48
N ILE A 555 11.46 31.31 6.29
CA ILE A 555 12.70 32.00 5.98
C ILE A 555 12.59 33.52 5.76
N LYS A 556 11.39 34.11 5.80
CA LYS A 556 11.11 35.56 5.60
C LYS A 556 12.07 36.51 6.34
N ARG A 557 12.48 36.15 7.58
CA ARG A 557 13.41 36.96 8.40
C ARG A 557 14.86 36.97 7.89
N ASN A 558 15.26 35.94 7.14
CA ASN A 558 16.61 35.73 6.63
C ASN A 558 16.64 35.75 5.09
N THR A 559 15.66 36.40 4.45
CA THR A 559 15.46 36.38 3.00
C THR A 559 16.71 36.79 2.24
N ASP A 560 17.41 37.87 2.63
CA ASP A 560 18.62 38.35 1.95
C ASP A 560 19.77 37.33 1.89
N PHE A 561 19.84 36.44 2.89
CA PHE A 561 20.85 35.40 2.97
C PHE A 561 20.49 34.22 2.05
N PHE A 562 19.27 33.71 2.16
CA PHE A 562 18.80 32.58 1.35
C PHE A 562 18.57 32.95 -0.12
N THR A 563 18.20 34.20 -0.40
CA THR A 563 18.06 34.73 -1.77
C THR A 563 19.39 34.70 -2.51
N LYS A 564 20.49 35.15 -1.88
CA LYS A 564 21.84 35.06 -2.46
C LYS A 564 22.20 33.60 -2.73
N MET A 565 22.01 32.73 -1.73
CA MET A 565 22.27 31.28 -1.85
C MET A 565 21.49 30.62 -2.99
N ALA A 566 20.21 30.94 -3.18
CA ALA A 566 19.38 30.40 -4.27
C ALA A 566 19.83 30.90 -5.65
N VAL A 567 20.16 32.19 -5.77
CA VAL A 567 20.67 32.78 -7.02
C VAL A 567 22.06 32.23 -7.37
N ASP A 568 22.95 32.09 -6.38
CA ASP A 568 24.28 31.51 -6.55
C ASP A 568 24.22 30.02 -6.94
N ALA A 569 23.28 29.26 -6.38
CA ALA A 569 23.06 27.87 -6.75
C ALA A 569 22.66 27.69 -8.23
N VAL A 570 21.76 28.52 -8.74
CA VAL A 570 21.33 28.42 -10.15
C VAL A 570 22.39 28.99 -11.11
N LEU A 571 23.19 29.97 -10.69
CA LEU A 571 24.31 30.49 -11.49
C LEU A 571 25.53 29.57 -11.52
N ALA A 572 25.67 28.65 -10.55
CA ALA A 572 26.69 27.60 -10.55
C ALA A 572 26.35 26.39 -11.44
N LEU A 573 25.11 26.31 -11.95
CA LEU A 573 24.73 25.30 -12.94
C LEU A 573 25.12 25.72 -14.36
N ASP A 574 25.15 24.74 -15.27
CA ASP A 574 25.20 25.01 -16.69
C ASP A 574 23.98 25.84 -17.12
N GLN A 575 24.22 26.93 -17.83
CA GLN A 575 23.16 27.85 -18.27
C GLN A 575 22.41 27.32 -19.51
N GLU A 576 22.96 26.31 -20.20
CA GLU A 576 22.28 25.62 -21.31
C GLU A 576 21.39 24.45 -20.80
N ASP A 577 21.76 23.78 -19.71
CA ASP A 577 20.98 22.71 -19.07
C ASP A 577 20.87 22.90 -17.54
N LEU A 578 19.82 23.62 -17.12
CA LEU A 578 19.52 23.92 -15.72
C LEU A 578 18.91 22.71 -14.98
N ASN A 579 19.69 21.66 -14.79
CA ASN A 579 19.30 20.43 -14.11
C ASN A 579 19.32 20.59 -12.57
N GLU A 580 18.13 20.57 -11.95
CA GLU A 580 17.97 20.75 -10.50
C GLU A 580 18.62 19.65 -9.65
N LYS A 581 18.80 18.43 -10.20
CA LYS A 581 19.43 17.32 -9.47
C LYS A 581 20.90 17.61 -9.13
N LEU A 582 21.54 18.50 -9.89
CA LEU A 582 22.90 18.96 -9.66
C LEU A 582 23.01 19.97 -8.51
N ILE A 583 21.89 20.45 -7.95
CA ILE A 583 21.88 21.18 -6.69
C ILE A 583 21.64 20.18 -5.55
N GLY A 584 22.72 19.77 -4.89
CA GLY A 584 22.62 18.88 -3.73
C GLY A 584 22.14 19.65 -2.51
N VAL A 585 21.14 19.15 -1.79
CA VAL A 585 20.74 19.69 -0.48
C VAL A 585 21.08 18.68 0.61
N LYS A 586 21.79 19.11 1.65
CA LYS A 586 22.18 18.28 2.81
C LYS A 586 21.64 18.90 4.09
N LYS A 587 20.73 18.17 4.74
CA LYS A 587 20.08 18.57 5.99
C LYS A 587 20.93 18.12 7.17
N ILE A 588 21.32 19.05 8.03
CA ILE A 588 22.13 18.77 9.24
C ILE A 588 21.42 19.37 10.46
N PRO A 589 20.94 18.55 11.42
CA PRO A 589 20.27 19.04 12.61
C PRO A 589 21.22 19.81 13.54
N GLY A 590 20.65 20.75 14.28
CA GLY A 590 21.35 21.62 15.22
C GLY A 590 21.95 22.89 14.57
N GLY A 591 22.07 23.95 15.37
CA GLY A 591 22.55 25.28 14.95
C GLY A 591 21.46 26.21 14.42
N SER A 592 21.87 27.42 14.07
CA SER A 592 21.02 28.46 13.46
C SER A 592 20.83 28.24 11.95
N LEU A 593 19.70 28.68 11.41
CA LEU A 593 19.44 28.73 9.96
C LEU A 593 20.54 29.50 9.20
N THR A 594 21.12 30.52 9.84
CA THR A 594 22.19 31.37 9.28
C THR A 594 23.59 30.71 9.28
N GLU A 595 23.74 29.55 9.92
CA GLU A 595 24.96 28.72 9.81
C GLU A 595 24.95 27.80 8.57
N SER A 596 23.90 27.88 7.73
CA SER A 596 23.83 27.12 6.48
C SER A 596 24.95 27.56 5.53
N LEU A 597 25.48 26.65 4.72
CA LEU A 597 26.63 26.90 3.86
C LEU A 597 26.29 26.67 2.39
N PHE A 598 26.71 27.62 1.54
CA PHE A 598 26.80 27.43 0.09
C PHE A 598 28.19 26.89 -0.25
N ILE A 599 28.26 25.75 -0.94
CA ILE A 599 29.51 25.15 -1.41
C ILE A 599 29.50 25.11 -2.93
N ASN A 600 30.46 25.82 -3.54
CA ASN A 600 30.72 25.79 -4.98
C ASN A 600 31.52 24.51 -5.32
N GLY A 601 30.79 23.41 -5.47
CA GLY A 601 31.31 22.05 -5.50
C GLY A 601 30.36 21.08 -4.79
N VAL A 602 30.90 20.05 -4.15
CA VAL A 602 30.09 18.96 -3.57
C VAL A 602 30.37 18.76 -2.10
N ALA A 603 29.30 18.53 -1.32
CA ALA A 603 29.43 17.97 0.01
C ALA A 603 28.49 16.77 0.20
N PHE A 604 29.02 15.68 0.77
CA PHE A 604 28.22 14.53 1.16
C PHE A 604 28.64 13.99 2.53
N LYS A 605 27.68 13.35 3.22
CA LYS A 605 27.87 12.80 4.55
C LYS A 605 28.87 11.64 4.52
N LYS A 606 29.74 11.55 5.52
CA LYS A 606 30.64 10.40 5.72
C LYS A 606 29.85 9.10 5.67
N THR A 607 30.22 8.22 4.75
CA THR A 607 29.61 6.91 4.57
C THR A 607 30.17 5.90 5.59
N PHE A 608 29.62 4.68 5.62
CA PHE A 608 30.12 3.63 6.49
C PHE A 608 31.63 3.42 6.28
N SER A 609 32.38 3.50 7.38
CA SER A 609 33.85 3.52 7.37
C SER A 609 34.40 2.36 8.19
N TYR A 610 35.34 1.63 7.61
CA TYR A 610 35.97 0.44 8.19
C TYR A 610 37.22 0.78 9.04
N ALA A 611 37.88 -0.22 9.62
CA ALA A 611 39.06 -0.02 10.45
C ALA A 611 40.21 0.64 9.66
N GLY A 612 40.93 1.57 10.30
CA GLY A 612 41.99 2.37 9.67
C GLY A 612 41.54 3.70 9.07
N PHE A 613 40.24 3.95 8.88
CA PHE A 613 39.76 5.20 8.27
C PHE A 613 40.22 6.48 8.99
N GLU A 614 40.29 6.48 10.33
CA GLU A 614 40.71 7.66 11.11
C GLU A 614 42.20 8.00 10.96
N GLN A 615 43.03 7.09 10.42
CA GLN A 615 44.45 7.34 10.15
C GLN A 615 44.68 8.06 8.81
N GLN A 616 43.72 7.99 7.88
CA GLN A 616 43.82 8.64 6.58
C GLN A 616 43.76 10.17 6.72
N PRO A 617 44.62 10.94 6.02
CA PRO A 617 44.57 12.40 6.05
C PRO A 617 43.19 12.94 5.66
N LYS A 618 42.72 13.94 6.40
CA LYS A 618 41.38 14.53 6.27
C LYS A 618 41.35 15.86 5.52
N SER A 619 42.49 16.32 5.00
CA SER A 619 42.57 17.51 4.17
C SER A 619 43.64 17.36 3.09
N PHE A 620 43.33 17.78 1.88
CA PHE A 620 44.27 17.85 0.75
C PHE A 620 44.09 19.16 -0.01
N VAL A 621 45.19 19.67 -0.56
CA VAL A 621 45.21 20.78 -1.52
C VAL A 621 45.49 20.21 -2.90
N ASN A 622 44.69 20.57 -3.90
CA ASN A 622 44.75 20.02 -5.27
C ASN A 622 44.83 18.47 -5.35
N PRO A 623 43.99 17.69 -4.64
CA PRO A 623 43.99 16.24 -4.77
C PRO A 623 43.59 15.78 -6.18
N LYS A 624 44.13 14.63 -6.59
CA LYS A 624 43.57 13.82 -7.67
C LYS A 624 42.50 12.89 -7.11
N ILE A 625 41.35 12.84 -7.77
CA ILE A 625 40.14 12.15 -7.32
C ILE A 625 39.81 11.06 -8.34
N VAL A 626 39.56 9.84 -7.87
CA VAL A 626 39.07 8.73 -8.71
C VAL A 626 37.69 8.29 -8.23
N CYS A 627 36.77 8.15 -9.17
CA CYS A 627 35.40 7.69 -8.95
C CYS A 627 35.24 6.28 -9.52
N LEU A 628 34.84 5.34 -8.67
CA LEU A 628 34.75 3.91 -9.00
C LEU A 628 33.32 3.39 -8.88
N ASN A 629 33.02 2.38 -9.69
CA ASN A 629 31.82 1.54 -9.58
C ASN A 629 32.23 0.08 -9.35
N VAL A 630 33.21 -0.14 -8.46
CA VAL A 630 33.85 -1.43 -8.17
C VAL A 630 33.89 -1.63 -6.66
N GLU A 631 33.57 -2.84 -6.21
CA GLU A 631 33.73 -3.24 -4.81
C GLU A 631 35.20 -3.55 -4.50
N LEU A 632 35.71 -3.01 -3.41
CA LEU A 632 37.08 -3.24 -2.91
C LEU A 632 37.04 -4.04 -1.60
N GLU A 633 36.31 -5.15 -1.60
CA GLU A 633 36.26 -6.13 -0.50
C GLU A 633 36.87 -7.47 -0.96
N LEU A 634 37.40 -8.26 -0.02
CA LEU A 634 37.89 -9.63 -0.27
C LEU A 634 36.68 -10.56 -0.39
N LYS A 635 36.21 -10.77 -1.62
CA LYS A 635 35.11 -11.68 -1.99
C LYS A 635 35.45 -12.40 -3.30
N ALA A 636 34.88 -13.59 -3.50
CA ALA A 636 34.90 -14.25 -4.80
C ALA A 636 34.20 -13.38 -5.85
N GLU A 637 34.80 -13.22 -7.03
CA GLU A 637 34.28 -12.31 -8.08
C GLU A 637 32.97 -12.77 -8.75
N LYS A 638 32.44 -13.93 -8.36
CA LYS A 638 31.13 -14.47 -8.78
C LYS A 638 30.48 -15.25 -7.64
N ASP A 639 29.19 -14.97 -7.39
CA ASP A 639 28.35 -15.66 -6.38
C ASP A 639 28.12 -17.17 -6.60
N ASN A 640 28.74 -17.78 -7.63
CA ASN A 640 28.61 -19.21 -7.97
C ASN A 640 29.95 -19.84 -8.43
N ALA A 641 31.10 -19.29 -8.02
CA ALA A 641 32.41 -19.89 -8.33
C ALA A 641 32.76 -20.98 -7.31
N GLU A 642 32.38 -22.24 -7.57
CA GLU A 642 32.82 -23.38 -6.76
C GLU A 642 34.29 -23.70 -7.07
N VAL A 643 35.18 -23.37 -6.14
CA VAL A 643 36.62 -23.72 -6.25
C VAL A 643 36.84 -25.10 -5.63
N ARG A 644 36.95 -26.12 -6.47
CA ARG A 644 37.30 -27.49 -6.04
C ARG A 644 38.81 -27.63 -5.94
N VAL A 645 39.26 -28.25 -4.85
CA VAL A 645 40.68 -28.38 -4.50
C VAL A 645 40.94 -29.85 -4.16
N GLU A 646 41.88 -30.48 -4.86
CA GLU A 646 42.23 -31.89 -4.62
C GLU A 646 43.48 -32.02 -3.74
N GLN A 647 44.34 -31.00 -3.71
CA GLN A 647 45.57 -30.98 -2.91
C GLN A 647 45.61 -29.84 -1.88
N VAL A 648 46.14 -30.11 -0.69
CA VAL A 648 46.29 -29.09 0.38
C VAL A 648 47.18 -27.91 -0.05
N SER A 649 48.15 -28.15 -0.94
CA SER A 649 49.00 -27.13 -1.57
C SER A 649 48.22 -26.16 -2.46
N GLU A 650 47.21 -26.64 -3.18
CA GLU A 650 46.37 -25.82 -4.06
C GLU A 650 45.48 -24.88 -3.25
N TYR A 651 44.99 -25.32 -2.08
CA TYR A 651 44.20 -24.48 -1.17
C TYR A 651 44.96 -23.22 -0.75
N GLN A 652 46.24 -23.35 -0.37
CA GLN A 652 47.07 -22.19 -0.03
C GLN A 652 47.31 -21.29 -1.25
N ALA A 653 47.54 -21.88 -2.43
CA ALA A 653 47.74 -21.10 -3.66
C ALA A 653 46.49 -20.30 -4.07
N ILE A 654 45.28 -20.82 -3.80
CA ILE A 654 44.01 -20.10 -4.02
C ILE A 654 43.89 -18.92 -3.05
N VAL A 655 44.14 -19.13 -1.75
CA VAL A 655 44.14 -18.05 -0.76
C VAL A 655 45.13 -16.97 -1.17
N ASP A 656 46.38 -17.33 -1.47
CA ASP A 656 47.42 -16.39 -1.90
C ASP A 656 47.00 -15.63 -3.19
N ALA A 657 46.29 -16.28 -4.12
CA ALA A 657 45.77 -15.66 -5.33
C ALA A 657 44.66 -14.64 -5.05
N GLU A 658 43.71 -14.92 -4.15
CA GLU A 658 42.68 -13.95 -3.74
C GLU A 658 43.30 -12.67 -3.16
N TRP A 659 44.28 -12.82 -2.26
CA TRP A 659 45.05 -11.71 -1.72
C TRP A 659 45.78 -10.92 -2.83
N GLN A 660 46.45 -11.62 -3.75
CA GLN A 660 47.15 -10.97 -4.88
C GLN A 660 46.19 -10.22 -5.82
N ILE A 661 44.99 -10.74 -6.09
CA ILE A 661 43.99 -10.07 -6.93
C ILE A 661 43.56 -8.74 -6.29
N ILE A 662 43.25 -8.73 -4.99
CA ILE A 662 42.87 -7.49 -4.28
C ILE A 662 44.05 -6.52 -4.20
N TYR A 663 45.25 -6.96 -3.80
CA TYR A 663 46.42 -6.08 -3.78
C TYR A 663 46.75 -5.50 -5.16
N LYS A 664 46.60 -6.27 -6.25
CA LYS A 664 46.81 -5.78 -7.62
C LYS A 664 45.81 -4.68 -8.00
N LYS A 665 44.53 -4.79 -7.60
CA LYS A 665 43.53 -3.73 -7.80
C LYS A 665 43.91 -2.46 -7.03
N LEU A 666 44.25 -2.59 -5.74
CA LEU A 666 44.64 -1.47 -4.87
C LEU A 666 45.93 -0.78 -5.32
N GLU A 667 46.93 -1.55 -5.76
CA GLU A 667 48.19 -1.03 -6.28
C GLU A 667 47.98 -0.33 -7.65
N SER A 668 47.08 -0.84 -8.49
CA SER A 668 46.72 -0.18 -9.76
C SER A 668 46.08 1.19 -9.50
N ILE A 669 45.15 1.29 -8.54
CA ILE A 669 44.59 2.57 -8.09
C ILE A 669 45.69 3.50 -7.56
N TYR A 670 46.58 3.02 -6.70
CA TYR A 670 47.67 3.83 -6.14
C TYR A 670 48.64 4.36 -7.21
N LYS A 671 48.95 3.55 -8.24
CA LYS A 671 49.82 3.93 -9.38
C LYS A 671 49.29 5.11 -10.20
N THR A 672 47.98 5.39 -10.17
CA THR A 672 47.39 6.58 -10.81
C THR A 672 47.78 7.90 -10.13
N GLY A 673 48.23 7.84 -8.87
CA GLY A 673 48.50 9.00 -8.02
C GLY A 673 47.23 9.66 -7.44
N ALA A 674 46.09 8.97 -7.46
CA ALA A 674 44.87 9.43 -6.78
C ALA A 674 45.10 9.56 -5.25
N LYS A 675 44.60 10.65 -4.67
CA LYS A 675 44.62 10.93 -3.22
C LYS A 675 43.25 10.79 -2.56
N VAL A 676 42.18 10.83 -3.35
CA VAL A 676 40.80 10.56 -2.90
C VAL A 676 40.21 9.47 -3.79
N VAL A 677 39.80 8.36 -3.18
CA VAL A 677 39.20 7.20 -3.85
C VAL A 677 37.74 7.06 -3.41
N LEU A 678 36.81 7.30 -4.31
CA LEU A 678 35.37 7.16 -4.04
C LEU A 678 34.82 5.93 -4.77
N SER A 679 33.96 5.14 -4.11
CA SER A 679 33.21 4.07 -4.79
C SER A 679 31.72 4.13 -4.47
N LYS A 680 30.88 3.85 -5.48
CA LYS A 680 29.45 3.57 -5.29
C LYS A 680 29.24 2.28 -4.47
N LEU A 681 30.19 1.33 -4.57
CA LEU A 681 30.18 0.04 -3.88
C LEU A 681 31.02 0.08 -2.59
N PRO A 682 30.98 -0.98 -1.75
CA PRO A 682 31.77 -1.03 -0.52
C PRO A 682 33.29 -1.03 -0.77
N ILE A 683 34.04 -0.55 0.23
CA ILE A 683 35.51 -0.60 0.30
C ILE A 683 35.82 -1.20 1.66
N GLY A 684 36.45 -2.39 1.72
CA GLY A 684 36.60 -3.16 2.95
C GLY A 684 37.75 -2.71 3.85
N ASP A 685 37.92 -3.38 5.00
CA ASP A 685 39.00 -3.11 5.97
C ASP A 685 40.39 -3.17 5.32
N LEU A 686 40.69 -4.21 4.54
CA LEU A 686 41.98 -4.38 3.87
C LEU A 686 42.34 -3.21 2.95
N ALA A 687 41.38 -2.77 2.13
CA ALA A 687 41.55 -1.64 1.24
C ALA A 687 41.72 -0.33 2.03
N THR A 688 40.93 -0.15 3.08
CA THR A 688 40.98 1.03 3.97
C THR A 688 42.34 1.16 4.65
N GLN A 689 42.91 0.06 5.14
CA GLN A 689 44.25 0.00 5.73
C GLN A 689 45.35 0.26 4.69
N PHE A 690 45.30 -0.40 3.52
CA PHE A 690 46.27 -0.20 2.44
C PHE A 690 46.38 1.28 2.00
N PHE A 691 45.25 1.98 1.95
CA PHE A 691 45.19 3.42 1.64
C PHE A 691 45.61 4.31 2.81
N ALA A 692 45.33 3.92 4.06
CA ALA A 692 45.80 4.61 5.26
C ALA A 692 47.33 4.67 5.34
N ASP A 693 48.01 3.54 5.11
CA ASP A 693 49.48 3.45 5.08
C ASP A 693 50.15 4.31 3.98
N ARG A 694 49.37 4.88 3.06
CA ARG A 694 49.82 5.59 1.84
C ARG A 694 49.33 7.02 1.72
N ASP A 695 48.75 7.56 2.80
CA ASP A 695 48.14 8.89 2.84
C ASP A 695 47.10 9.09 1.72
N VAL A 696 46.24 8.09 1.50
CA VAL A 696 45.12 8.13 0.54
C VAL A 696 43.81 8.04 1.32
N PHE A 697 42.87 8.94 1.04
CA PHE A 697 41.53 8.89 1.61
C PHE A 697 40.63 8.00 0.75
N CYS A 698 39.81 7.15 1.37
CA CYS A 698 38.81 6.36 0.64
C CYS A 698 37.42 6.39 1.28
N ALA A 699 36.37 6.47 0.45
CA ALA A 699 34.98 6.34 0.89
C ALA A 699 34.18 5.44 -0.07
N GLY A 700 33.67 4.32 0.46
CA GLY A 700 32.75 3.43 -0.26
C GLY A 700 31.29 3.78 0.02
N ARG A 701 30.37 3.12 -0.70
CA ARG A 701 28.90 3.29 -0.58
C ARG A 701 28.44 4.75 -0.76
N VAL A 702 29.12 5.52 -1.60
CA VAL A 702 28.69 6.88 -1.99
C VAL A 702 27.39 6.77 -2.79
N THR A 703 26.42 7.64 -2.52
CA THR A 703 25.11 7.58 -3.20
C THR A 703 25.28 7.86 -4.70
N GLY A 704 24.37 7.30 -5.53
CA GLY A 704 24.42 7.48 -6.98
C GLY A 704 24.43 8.96 -7.39
N GLU A 705 23.53 9.75 -6.80
CA GLU A 705 23.42 11.20 -7.02
C GLU A 705 24.66 11.96 -6.57
N ASP A 706 25.22 11.65 -5.39
CA ASP A 706 26.39 12.37 -4.91
C ASP A 706 27.64 12.04 -5.74
N MET A 707 27.74 10.81 -6.26
CA MET A 707 28.81 10.47 -7.22
C MET A 707 28.66 11.22 -8.54
N GLU A 708 27.43 11.36 -9.07
CA GLU A 708 27.15 12.14 -10.27
C GLU A 708 27.45 13.63 -10.07
N ARG A 709 27.15 14.19 -8.89
CA ARG A 709 27.59 15.53 -8.51
C ARG A 709 29.13 15.63 -8.46
N VAL A 710 29.84 14.69 -7.81
CA VAL A 710 31.32 14.74 -7.76
C VAL A 710 31.95 14.71 -9.15
N VAL A 711 31.41 13.89 -10.07
CA VAL A 711 31.79 13.87 -11.49
C VAL A 711 31.64 15.26 -12.11
N GLN A 712 30.47 15.90 -11.99
CA GLN A 712 30.20 17.24 -12.55
C GLN A 712 30.93 18.39 -11.86
N ALA A 713 31.45 18.18 -10.64
CA ALA A 713 32.27 19.17 -9.95
C ALA A 713 33.75 19.07 -10.31
N THR A 714 34.26 17.86 -10.46
CA THR A 714 35.72 17.59 -10.46
C THR A 714 36.26 17.20 -11.82
N GLY A 715 35.39 16.93 -12.80
CA GLY A 715 35.77 16.38 -14.11
C GLY A 715 36.09 14.88 -14.11
N ALA A 716 35.99 14.20 -12.95
CA ALA A 716 36.26 12.77 -12.84
C ALA A 716 35.29 11.93 -13.68
N VAL A 717 35.76 10.81 -14.24
CA VAL A 717 34.91 9.83 -14.95
C VAL A 717 34.76 8.58 -14.08
N ILE A 718 33.54 8.04 -13.96
CA ILE A 718 33.27 6.84 -13.17
C ILE A 718 33.84 5.61 -13.89
N GLN A 719 34.78 4.91 -13.24
CA GLN A 719 35.41 3.70 -13.78
C GLN A 719 34.87 2.41 -13.15
N SER A 720 34.56 1.43 -14.00
CA SER A 720 34.09 0.09 -13.59
C SER A 720 35.21 -0.97 -13.56
N THR A 721 36.45 -0.59 -13.84
CA THR A 721 37.64 -1.45 -13.77
C THR A 721 38.79 -0.71 -13.08
N CYS A 722 39.73 -1.46 -12.48
CA CYS A 722 40.88 -0.90 -11.78
C CYS A 722 42.16 -0.85 -12.63
N SER A 723 42.19 -1.52 -13.78
CA SER A 723 43.37 -1.63 -14.65
C SER A 723 43.54 -0.46 -15.60
N ASP A 724 42.42 0.10 -16.08
CA ASP A 724 42.40 0.99 -17.25
C ASP A 724 42.18 2.46 -16.84
N ILE A 725 42.61 2.82 -15.62
CA ILE A 725 42.42 4.17 -15.08
C ILE A 725 43.48 5.11 -15.67
N LEU A 726 43.11 5.78 -16.76
CA LEU A 726 43.93 6.81 -17.40
C LEU A 726 43.92 8.14 -16.62
N PRO A 727 44.96 9.00 -16.75
CA PRO A 727 45.02 10.30 -16.07
C PRO A 727 43.85 11.24 -16.42
N GLU A 728 43.26 11.10 -17.61
CA GLU A 728 42.08 11.86 -18.07
C GLU A 728 40.77 11.45 -17.39
N HIS A 729 40.74 10.33 -16.66
CA HIS A 729 39.58 9.90 -15.87
C HIS A 729 39.62 10.44 -14.43
N LEU A 730 40.74 11.01 -14.01
CA LEU A 730 40.93 11.56 -12.67
C LEU A 730 40.44 13.00 -12.61
N GLY A 731 39.55 13.28 -11.67
CA GLY A 731 39.12 14.65 -11.38
C GLY A 731 40.07 15.37 -10.44
N THR A 732 39.84 16.67 -10.27
CA THR A 732 40.54 17.48 -9.26
C THR A 732 39.63 18.54 -8.66
N CYS A 733 39.99 19.06 -7.49
CA CYS A 733 39.37 20.20 -6.83
C CYS A 733 40.46 21.04 -6.15
N GLY A 734 40.26 22.34 -5.93
CA GLY A 734 41.27 23.17 -5.25
C GLY A 734 41.55 22.69 -3.82
N LYS A 735 40.50 22.24 -3.11
CA LYS A 735 40.62 21.74 -1.75
C LYS A 735 39.65 20.60 -1.44
N PHE A 736 40.12 19.60 -0.70
CA PHE A 736 39.30 18.57 -0.06
C PHE A 736 39.43 18.67 1.46
N GLU A 737 38.33 18.51 2.20
CA GLU A 737 38.34 18.48 3.66
C GLU A 737 37.19 17.64 4.25
N GLU A 738 37.46 16.76 5.21
CA GLU A 738 36.42 16.16 6.07
C GLU A 738 36.20 17.06 7.29
N ARG A 739 35.08 17.80 7.34
CA ARG A 739 34.71 18.65 8.49
C ARG A 739 33.58 18.02 9.29
N GLN A 740 33.56 18.26 10.61
CA GLN A 740 32.42 17.90 11.47
C GLN A 740 31.44 19.08 11.58
N ILE A 741 30.17 18.86 11.22
CA ILE A 741 29.09 19.84 11.30
C ILE A 741 27.86 19.17 11.92
N GLY A 742 27.25 19.79 12.93
CA GLY A 742 26.07 19.25 13.63
C GLY A 742 26.31 17.89 14.32
N GLY A 743 27.57 17.59 14.69
CA GLY A 743 27.97 16.31 15.29
C GLY A 743 28.32 15.22 14.26
N GLU A 744 27.93 15.38 12.99
CA GLU A 744 28.23 14.43 11.92
C GLU A 744 29.42 14.90 11.07
N ARG A 745 30.11 13.99 10.38
CA ARG A 745 31.20 14.35 9.45
C ARG A 745 30.72 14.39 8.01
N PHE A 746 31.20 15.38 7.27
CA PHE A 746 30.91 15.60 5.86
C PHE A 746 32.21 15.81 5.09
N ASN A 747 32.28 15.27 3.89
CA ASN A 747 33.38 15.43 2.95
C ASN A 747 33.06 16.61 2.03
N PHE A 748 33.93 17.61 1.98
CA PHE A 748 33.78 18.82 1.19
C PHE A 748 34.79 18.84 0.04
N PHE A 749 34.30 19.11 -1.16
CA PHE A 749 35.07 19.38 -2.37
C PHE A 749 34.83 20.85 -2.71
N GLU A 750 35.83 21.68 -2.45
CA GLU A 750 35.80 23.14 -2.58
C GLU A 750 36.76 23.60 -3.69
N ASP A 751 36.55 24.83 -4.18
CA ASP A 751 37.36 25.48 -5.21
C ASP A 751 37.47 24.66 -6.51
N CYS A 752 36.33 24.15 -6.99
CA CYS A 752 36.22 23.45 -8.26
C CYS A 752 35.97 24.44 -9.42
N ALA A 753 36.99 24.69 -10.26
CA ALA A 753 36.92 25.69 -11.31
C ALA A 753 35.94 25.37 -12.46
N GLU A 754 35.71 24.08 -12.74
CA GLU A 754 34.79 23.60 -13.79
C GLU A 754 33.44 23.10 -13.24
N ALA A 755 33.13 23.35 -11.96
CA ALA A 755 31.93 22.80 -11.34
C ALA A 755 30.64 23.32 -11.96
N LYS A 756 29.85 22.40 -12.50
CA LYS A 756 28.46 22.63 -12.98
C LYS A 756 27.41 22.21 -11.94
N THR A 757 27.77 22.26 -10.66
CA THR A 757 27.02 21.69 -9.54
C THR A 757 27.41 22.40 -8.25
N CYS A 758 26.47 22.49 -7.32
CA CYS A 758 26.70 23.08 -6.01
C CYS A 758 26.03 22.25 -4.92
N THR A 759 26.46 22.42 -3.67
CA THR A 759 25.79 21.84 -2.50
C THR A 759 25.37 22.90 -1.50
N LEU A 760 24.11 22.83 -1.07
CA LEU A 760 23.53 23.61 0.01
C LEU A 760 23.52 22.75 1.27
N VAL A 761 24.29 23.14 2.28
CA VAL A 761 24.26 22.51 3.61
C VAL A 761 23.34 23.33 4.50
N LEU A 762 22.16 22.79 4.80
CA LEU A 762 21.13 23.46 5.58
C LEU A 762 21.22 23.06 7.06
N ARG A 763 21.24 24.07 7.92
CA ARG A 763 21.31 23.97 9.38
C ARG A 763 20.00 24.43 10.01
N GLY A 764 19.67 23.92 11.19
CA GLY A 764 18.50 24.38 11.94
C GLY A 764 18.24 23.58 13.22
N GLY A 765 17.56 24.18 14.18
CA GLY A 765 17.36 23.57 15.50
C GLY A 765 16.53 22.29 15.49
N ALA A 766 15.49 22.21 14.65
CA ALA A 766 14.61 21.05 14.52
C ALA A 766 14.46 20.63 13.06
N GLU A 767 14.35 19.32 12.83
CA GLU A 767 14.37 18.71 11.49
C GLU A 767 13.21 19.21 10.60
N GLN A 768 12.03 19.42 11.18
CA GLN A 768 10.86 19.96 10.49
C GLN A 768 11.11 21.34 9.89
N PHE A 769 11.83 22.21 10.63
CA PHE A 769 12.21 23.53 10.14
C PHE A 769 13.22 23.43 8.99
N ILE A 770 14.18 22.51 9.06
CA ILE A 770 15.15 22.31 7.96
C ILE A 770 14.42 21.79 6.71
N ALA A 771 13.47 20.86 6.86
CA ALA A 771 12.67 20.34 5.77
C ALA A 771 11.75 21.40 5.13
N GLU A 772 11.26 22.39 5.89
CA GLU A 772 10.54 23.54 5.32
C GLU A 772 11.49 24.56 4.66
N VAL A 773 12.69 24.77 5.20
CA VAL A 773 13.72 25.63 4.57
C VAL A 773 14.19 25.03 3.24
N GLU A 774 14.39 23.71 3.16
CA GLU A 774 14.71 22.97 1.94
C GLU A 774 13.66 23.21 0.84
N ARG A 775 12.38 23.06 1.17
CA ARG A 775 11.27 23.30 0.23
C ARG A 775 11.15 24.77 -0.15
N SER A 776 11.22 25.66 0.84
CA SER A 776 11.24 27.12 0.61
C SER A 776 12.35 27.57 -0.35
N LEU A 777 13.53 26.93 -0.26
CA LEU A 777 14.65 27.16 -1.16
C LEU A 777 14.44 26.51 -2.53
N HIS A 778 13.89 25.30 -2.61
CA HIS A 778 13.58 24.61 -3.85
C HIS A 778 12.67 25.47 -4.75
N ASP A 779 11.57 25.99 -4.18
CA ASP A 779 10.60 26.83 -4.90
C ASP A 779 11.26 28.11 -5.43
N ALA A 780 12.14 28.74 -4.64
CA ALA A 780 12.87 29.93 -5.06
C ALA A 780 13.94 29.63 -6.13
N ILE A 781 14.63 28.50 -6.02
CA ILE A 781 15.56 27.99 -7.05
C ILE A 781 14.82 27.74 -8.36
N MET A 782 13.61 27.14 -8.30
CA MET A 782 12.76 26.91 -9.45
C MET A 782 12.29 28.22 -10.09
N ILE A 783 11.88 29.22 -9.31
CA ILE A 783 11.57 30.56 -9.82
C ILE A 783 12.78 31.20 -10.52
N VAL A 784 13.97 31.15 -9.92
CA VAL A 784 15.20 31.71 -10.54
C VAL A 784 15.53 30.99 -11.85
N LYS A 785 15.46 29.66 -11.86
CA LYS A 785 15.62 28.81 -13.07
C LYS A 785 14.61 29.18 -14.16
N ARG A 786 13.33 29.35 -13.83
CA ARG A 786 12.29 29.75 -14.79
C ARG A 786 12.45 31.20 -15.26
N ALA A 787 12.94 32.11 -14.43
CA ALA A 787 13.20 33.50 -14.79
C ALA A 787 14.40 33.69 -15.72
N ILE A 788 15.43 32.84 -15.64
CA ILE A 788 16.55 32.82 -16.60
C ILE A 788 16.06 32.44 -17.99
N LEU A 789 15.20 31.41 -18.08
CA LEU A 789 14.57 30.96 -19.33
C LEU A 789 13.55 31.97 -19.87
N ASN A 790 12.69 32.52 -19.02
CA ASN A 790 11.60 33.43 -19.37
C ASN A 790 11.69 34.74 -18.59
N ARG A 791 12.22 35.79 -19.22
CA ARG A 791 12.44 37.13 -18.62
C ARG A 791 11.19 38.01 -18.48
N ASN A 792 10.01 37.43 -18.66
CA ASN A 792 8.74 38.15 -18.59
C ASN A 792 8.21 38.11 -17.16
N ILE A 793 8.08 39.27 -16.53
CA ILE A 793 7.60 39.44 -15.16
C ILE A 793 6.26 40.20 -15.11
N VAL A 794 5.54 40.02 -14.01
CA VAL A 794 4.30 40.73 -13.68
C VAL A 794 4.31 41.15 -12.22
N GLY A 795 3.53 42.17 -11.86
CA GLY A 795 3.30 42.56 -10.48
C GLY A 795 2.52 41.47 -9.72
N GLY A 796 3.04 41.07 -8.56
CA GLY A 796 2.40 40.11 -7.66
C GLY A 796 1.29 40.71 -6.80
N GLY A 797 1.09 40.18 -5.59
CA GLY A 797 0.22 40.81 -4.58
C GLY A 797 -1.26 40.96 -4.95
N GLY A 798 -1.74 40.13 -5.90
CA GLY A 798 -3.11 40.19 -6.44
C GLY A 798 -3.34 41.23 -7.54
N ALA A 799 -2.32 42.01 -7.94
CA ALA A 799 -2.44 43.05 -8.97
C ALA A 799 -2.77 42.46 -10.35
N CYS A 800 -2.04 41.41 -10.76
CA CYS A 800 -2.29 40.72 -12.02
C CYS A 800 -3.72 40.14 -12.07
N GLU A 801 -4.19 39.52 -10.99
CA GLU A 801 -5.53 38.94 -10.90
C GLU A 801 -6.64 40.00 -10.96
N MET A 802 -6.41 41.18 -10.38
CA MET A 802 -7.36 42.30 -10.42
C MET A 802 -7.43 42.97 -11.80
N GLU A 803 -6.31 43.19 -12.49
CA GLU A 803 -6.27 43.70 -13.86
C GLU A 803 -7.03 42.76 -14.83
N LEU A 804 -6.87 41.45 -14.63
CA LEU A 804 -7.59 40.43 -15.40
C LEU A 804 -9.10 40.43 -15.09
N SER A 805 -9.49 40.62 -13.82
CA SER A 805 -10.90 40.79 -13.45
C SER A 805 -11.52 42.01 -14.15
N TYR A 806 -10.85 43.16 -14.11
CA TYR A 806 -11.30 44.39 -14.78
C TYR A 806 -11.45 44.19 -16.31
N TYR A 807 -10.42 43.64 -16.96
CA TYR A 807 -10.44 43.38 -18.41
C TYR A 807 -11.55 42.41 -18.82
N LEU A 808 -11.67 41.27 -18.14
CA LEU A 808 -12.71 40.27 -18.45
C LEU A 808 -14.12 40.79 -18.15
N GLY A 809 -14.28 41.61 -17.10
CA GLY A 809 -15.55 42.29 -16.79
C GLY A 809 -16.01 43.22 -17.90
N ARG A 810 -15.09 43.96 -18.54
CA ARG A 810 -15.39 44.77 -19.74
C ARG A 810 -15.71 43.92 -20.95
N TYR A 811 -14.86 42.93 -21.27
CA TYR A 811 -15.04 42.02 -22.39
C TYR A 811 -16.37 41.24 -22.31
N ALA A 812 -16.82 40.86 -21.11
CA ALA A 812 -18.11 40.21 -20.92
C ALA A 812 -19.30 41.10 -21.33
N ASN A 813 -19.21 42.43 -21.26
CA ASN A 813 -20.28 43.33 -21.70
C ASN A 813 -20.44 43.39 -23.23
N GLU A 814 -19.40 43.03 -23.99
CA GLU A 814 -19.45 42.96 -25.46
C GLU A 814 -20.20 41.71 -25.95
N ILE A 815 -20.18 40.64 -25.14
CA ILE A 815 -20.80 39.35 -25.46
C ILE A 815 -22.31 39.39 -25.16
N ARG A 816 -23.13 39.08 -26.18
CA ARG A 816 -24.60 39.03 -26.09
C ARG A 816 -25.17 37.60 -25.90
N SER A 817 -24.36 36.66 -25.41
CA SER A 817 -24.74 35.25 -25.21
C SER A 817 -24.80 34.89 -23.71
N LYS A 818 -25.32 33.70 -23.37
CA LYS A 818 -25.29 33.16 -21.99
C LYS A 818 -23.88 33.11 -21.38
N GLN A 819 -22.83 33.11 -22.21
CA GLN A 819 -21.43 33.16 -21.76
C GLN A 819 -21.06 34.47 -21.06
N GLN A 820 -21.80 35.56 -21.28
CA GLN A 820 -21.61 36.83 -20.57
C GLN A 820 -21.63 36.65 -19.05
N ALA A 821 -22.60 35.91 -18.52
CA ALA A 821 -22.73 35.68 -17.08
C ALA A 821 -21.57 34.82 -16.54
N ILE A 822 -21.19 33.77 -17.28
CA ILE A 822 -20.07 32.88 -16.96
C ILE A 822 -18.74 33.65 -16.91
N ILE A 823 -18.48 34.52 -17.89
CA ILE A 823 -17.23 35.31 -17.94
C ILE A 823 -17.19 36.37 -16.82
N LYS A 824 -18.34 36.97 -16.45
CA LYS A 824 -18.41 37.86 -15.26
C LYS A 824 -18.15 37.10 -13.96
N SER A 825 -18.71 35.89 -13.81
CA SER A 825 -18.42 35.02 -12.66
C SER A 825 -16.96 34.57 -12.63
N PHE A 826 -16.33 34.30 -13.78
CA PHE A 826 -14.89 34.01 -13.85
C PHE A 826 -14.04 35.23 -13.44
N ALA A 827 -14.37 36.44 -13.92
CA ALA A 827 -13.68 37.66 -13.50
C ALA A 827 -13.76 37.86 -11.97
N LYS A 828 -14.97 37.73 -11.40
CA LYS A 828 -15.20 37.76 -9.94
C LYS A 828 -14.43 36.64 -9.20
N ALA A 829 -14.28 35.46 -9.79
CA ALA A 829 -13.52 34.36 -9.18
C ALA A 829 -12.02 34.67 -9.02
N LEU A 830 -11.42 35.47 -9.91
CA LEU A 830 -10.02 35.91 -9.83
C LEU A 830 -9.75 36.79 -8.59
N GLU A 831 -10.74 37.57 -8.15
CA GLU A 831 -10.62 38.42 -6.94
C GLU A 831 -10.39 37.63 -5.65
N VAL A 832 -10.51 36.29 -5.66
CA VAL A 832 -10.25 35.45 -4.49
C VAL A 832 -8.82 35.58 -3.98
N ILE A 833 -7.85 35.81 -4.87
CA ILE A 833 -6.43 35.92 -4.49
C ILE A 833 -6.22 37.19 -3.65
N PRO A 834 -6.46 38.42 -4.15
CA PRO A 834 -6.34 39.62 -3.32
C PRO A 834 -7.26 39.61 -2.09
N ARG A 835 -8.45 38.99 -2.17
CA ARG A 835 -9.32 38.81 -1.00
C ARG A 835 -8.66 38.00 0.11
N GLN A 836 -8.18 36.81 -0.22
CA GLN A 836 -7.59 35.89 0.75
C GLN A 836 -6.25 36.42 1.29
N LEU A 837 -5.51 37.20 0.49
CA LEU A 837 -4.33 37.94 0.95
C LEU A 837 -4.69 38.95 2.06
N CYS A 838 -5.79 39.70 1.90
CA CYS A 838 -6.29 40.61 2.95
C CYS A 838 -6.81 39.84 4.17
N ASP A 839 -7.64 38.80 3.96
CA ASP A 839 -8.22 37.99 5.04
C ASP A 839 -7.12 37.37 5.93
N ASN A 840 -6.04 36.83 5.32
CA ASN A 840 -4.91 36.23 6.06
C ASN A 840 -4.02 37.29 6.73
N ALA A 841 -3.97 38.52 6.22
CA ALA A 841 -3.29 39.64 6.86
C ALA A 841 -4.11 40.30 7.99
N GLY A 842 -5.41 39.97 8.10
CA GLY A 842 -6.34 40.58 9.05
C GLY A 842 -6.90 41.94 8.63
N PHE A 843 -6.74 42.33 7.36
CA PHE A 843 -7.27 43.58 6.81
C PHE A 843 -8.75 43.45 6.40
N ASP A 844 -9.49 44.56 6.32
CA ASP A 844 -10.82 44.54 5.68
C ASP A 844 -10.67 44.38 4.16
N ALA A 845 -10.79 43.14 3.71
CA ALA A 845 -10.77 42.78 2.31
C ALA A 845 -11.85 43.51 1.48
N THR A 846 -12.96 43.94 2.08
CA THR A 846 -14.04 44.64 1.37
C THR A 846 -13.60 46.04 0.93
N ASP A 847 -13.02 46.80 1.84
CA ASP A 847 -12.50 48.15 1.57
C ASP A 847 -11.31 48.10 0.61
N ILE A 848 -10.34 47.20 0.85
CA ILE A 848 -9.16 47.07 -0.02
C ILE A 848 -9.54 46.63 -1.44
N LEU A 849 -10.45 45.66 -1.62
CA LEU A 849 -10.91 45.26 -2.96
C LEU A 849 -11.66 46.39 -3.68
N ASN A 850 -12.41 47.22 -2.97
CA ASN A 850 -13.08 48.37 -3.57
C ASN A 850 -12.09 49.45 -4.01
N LYS A 851 -11.06 49.73 -3.19
CA LYS A 851 -9.94 50.61 -3.56
C LYS A 851 -9.20 50.08 -4.79
N LEU A 852 -8.82 48.80 -4.81
CA LEU A 852 -8.18 48.14 -5.95
C LEU A 852 -9.00 48.29 -7.24
N ARG A 853 -10.32 48.03 -7.19
CA ARG A 853 -11.20 48.20 -8.36
C ARG A 853 -11.22 49.63 -8.90
N VAL A 854 -11.11 50.64 -8.04
CA VAL A 854 -11.02 52.06 -8.45
C VAL A 854 -9.66 52.33 -9.11
N GLU A 855 -8.56 51.85 -8.53
CA GLU A 855 -7.20 52.03 -9.10
C GLU A 855 -7.07 51.40 -10.49
N HIS A 856 -7.51 50.15 -10.67
CA HIS A 856 -7.52 49.50 -11.98
C HIS A 856 -8.49 50.18 -12.97
N HIS A 857 -9.62 50.74 -12.51
CA HIS A 857 -10.50 51.53 -13.36
C HIS A 857 -9.82 52.83 -13.84
N ASN A 858 -8.99 53.45 -12.99
CA ASN A 858 -8.20 54.63 -13.32
C ASN A 858 -6.99 54.33 -14.22
N GLY A 859 -6.68 53.05 -14.47
CA GLY A 859 -5.59 52.62 -15.37
C GLY A 859 -4.32 52.15 -14.66
N ASN A 860 -4.30 52.05 -13.33
CA ASN A 860 -3.14 51.60 -12.57
C ASN A 860 -3.05 50.06 -12.57
N THR A 861 -2.49 49.49 -13.63
CA THR A 861 -2.44 48.04 -13.91
C THR A 861 -1.71 47.19 -12.86
N TRP A 862 -0.86 47.81 -12.03
CA TRP A 862 -0.01 47.14 -11.05
C TRP A 862 -0.36 47.48 -9.59
N ALA A 863 -1.53 48.07 -9.36
CA ALA A 863 -2.07 48.26 -8.03
C ALA A 863 -2.35 46.90 -7.36
N GLY A 864 -1.74 46.64 -6.20
CA GLY A 864 -1.92 45.39 -5.45
C GLY A 864 -2.03 45.65 -3.95
N VAL A 865 -2.22 44.58 -3.18
CA VAL A 865 -2.34 44.67 -1.71
C VAL A 865 -0.99 45.02 -1.11
N ASP A 866 -0.91 46.15 -0.41
CA ASP A 866 0.27 46.55 0.35
C ASP A 866 0.14 46.12 1.82
N PHE A 867 1.00 45.21 2.24
CA PHE A 867 1.05 44.68 3.61
C PHE A 867 1.85 45.56 4.58
N GLN A 868 2.60 46.56 4.12
CA GLN A 868 3.35 47.47 4.99
C GLN A 868 2.52 48.67 5.42
N ASN A 869 1.72 49.22 4.50
CA ASN A 869 0.90 50.41 4.72
C ASN A 869 -0.61 50.11 4.84
N GLU A 870 -0.98 48.82 4.98
CA GLU A 870 -2.37 48.34 5.14
C GLU A 870 -3.33 48.89 4.07
N GLY A 871 -2.93 48.81 2.80
CA GLY A 871 -3.61 49.54 1.74
C GLY A 871 -3.33 49.02 0.33
N VAL A 872 -3.25 49.94 -0.63
CA VAL A 872 -3.01 49.66 -2.05
C VAL A 872 -1.78 50.44 -2.51
N ALA A 873 -0.85 49.75 -3.18
CA ALA A 873 0.36 50.35 -3.74
C ALA A 873 0.72 49.70 -5.09
N ASN A 874 1.63 50.31 -5.84
CA ASN A 874 2.16 49.73 -7.07
C ASN A 874 3.17 48.60 -6.74
N MET A 875 2.80 47.37 -7.07
CA MET A 875 3.61 46.18 -6.79
C MET A 875 4.92 46.15 -7.58
N MET A 876 4.96 46.78 -8.76
CA MET A 876 6.19 46.88 -9.55
C MET A 876 7.21 47.80 -8.89
N ASP A 877 6.77 48.94 -8.38
CA ASP A 877 7.62 49.93 -7.69
C ASP A 877 8.10 49.40 -6.32
N ASN A 878 7.27 48.58 -5.66
CA ASN A 878 7.61 47.88 -4.42
C ASN A 878 8.50 46.62 -4.64
N PHE A 879 8.94 46.35 -5.87
CA PHE A 879 9.75 45.18 -6.26
C PHE A 879 9.11 43.80 -5.97
N VAL A 880 7.77 43.74 -5.88
CA VAL A 880 6.99 42.50 -5.70
C VAL A 880 6.70 41.90 -7.08
N TRP A 881 7.69 41.17 -7.59
CA TRP A 881 7.69 40.63 -8.96
C TRP A 881 7.47 39.12 -8.95
N GLU A 882 6.63 38.63 -9.86
CA GLU A 882 6.42 37.21 -10.12
C GLU A 882 6.70 36.89 -11.61
N PRO A 883 7.25 35.72 -11.97
CA PRO A 883 7.37 35.31 -13.36
C PRO A 883 5.98 35.17 -14.02
N ALA A 884 5.79 35.73 -15.21
CA ALA A 884 4.52 35.66 -15.94
C ALA A 884 4.04 34.21 -16.19
N LEU A 885 4.98 33.27 -16.28
CA LEU A 885 4.72 31.82 -16.41
C LEU A 885 3.89 31.28 -15.23
N VAL A 886 4.16 31.72 -13.99
CA VAL A 886 3.40 31.29 -12.79
C VAL A 886 1.92 31.58 -12.99
N LYS A 887 1.58 32.83 -13.34
CA LYS A 887 0.18 33.27 -13.52
C LYS A 887 -0.50 32.61 -14.72
N ILE A 888 0.21 32.46 -15.84
CA ILE A 888 -0.32 31.81 -17.05
C ILE A 888 -0.70 30.35 -16.74
N ASN A 889 0.22 29.58 -16.18
CA ASN A 889 0.01 28.17 -15.88
C ASN A 889 -1.05 28.01 -14.79
N ALA A 890 -1.01 28.83 -13.74
CA ALA A 890 -2.00 28.81 -12.67
C ALA A 890 -3.44 29.01 -13.17
N ILE A 891 -3.67 29.98 -14.06
CA ILE A 891 -5.01 30.24 -14.63
C ILE A 891 -5.43 29.15 -15.60
N GLN A 892 -4.51 28.61 -16.42
CA GLN A 892 -4.81 27.51 -17.33
C GLN A 892 -5.17 26.24 -16.57
N ALA A 893 -4.31 25.81 -15.64
CA ALA A 893 -4.49 24.61 -14.84
C ALA A 893 -5.74 24.69 -13.95
N ALA A 894 -6.00 25.82 -13.28
CA ALA A 894 -7.23 26.02 -12.50
C ALA A 894 -8.51 25.99 -13.37
N THR A 895 -8.44 26.52 -14.59
CA THR A 895 -9.56 26.46 -15.56
C THR A 895 -9.79 25.03 -16.02
N GLU A 896 -8.73 24.28 -16.32
CA GLU A 896 -8.80 22.88 -16.75
C GLU A 896 -9.36 21.98 -15.64
N ALA A 897 -8.91 22.17 -14.39
CA ALA A 897 -9.50 21.59 -13.17
C ALA A 897 -11.02 21.73 -13.17
N SER A 898 -11.45 22.98 -13.27
CA SER A 898 -12.86 23.35 -13.15
C SER A 898 -13.67 22.78 -14.30
N CYS A 899 -13.11 22.77 -15.52
CA CYS A 899 -13.75 22.18 -16.68
C CYS A 899 -13.88 20.65 -16.57
N LEU A 900 -12.88 19.96 -16.03
CA LEU A 900 -12.92 18.51 -15.85
C LEU A 900 -13.95 18.13 -14.77
N ILE A 901 -13.94 18.81 -13.62
CA ILE A 901 -14.89 18.59 -12.53
C ILE A 901 -16.34 18.90 -12.95
N LEU A 902 -16.58 19.98 -13.69
CA LEU A 902 -17.90 20.31 -14.25
C LEU A 902 -18.33 19.38 -15.40
N GLY A 903 -17.39 18.65 -16.01
CA GLY A 903 -17.62 17.68 -17.06
C GLY A 903 -18.07 16.30 -16.56
N VAL A 904 -17.95 16.03 -15.25
CA VAL A 904 -18.36 14.78 -14.61
C VAL A 904 -19.75 14.96 -13.98
N ASP A 905 -20.78 14.47 -14.68
CA ASP A 905 -22.18 14.48 -14.26
C ASP A 905 -22.64 13.17 -13.62
N GLU A 906 -21.87 12.08 -13.73
CA GLU A 906 -22.08 10.83 -13.02
C GLU A 906 -20.78 10.37 -12.34
N THR A 907 -20.87 9.76 -11.17
CA THR A 907 -19.74 9.09 -10.54
C THR A 907 -20.18 7.71 -10.05
N ILE A 908 -19.55 6.69 -10.61
CA ILE A 908 -19.80 5.28 -10.32
C ILE A 908 -18.65 4.80 -9.43
N ARG A 909 -18.93 4.51 -8.16
CA ARG A 909 -17.94 3.93 -7.25
C ARG A 909 -18.17 2.43 -7.15
N ASN A 910 -17.38 1.69 -7.92
CA ASN A 910 -17.19 0.26 -7.67
C ASN A 910 -16.36 0.09 -6.39
N GLU A 911 -16.73 -0.85 -5.53
CA GLU A 911 -15.83 -1.28 -4.46
C GLU A 911 -14.59 -1.97 -5.06
N GLU A 912 -13.39 -1.52 -4.67
CA GLU A 912 -12.19 -2.27 -4.99
C GLU A 912 -12.26 -3.64 -4.29
N SER A 913 -11.99 -4.71 -5.03
CA SER A 913 -11.77 -6.02 -4.43
C SER A 913 -10.61 -5.91 -3.45
N ALA A 914 -10.89 -6.10 -2.15
CA ALA A 914 -9.94 -5.79 -1.08
C ALA A 914 -8.59 -6.47 -1.31
N LYS A 915 -7.56 -5.67 -1.59
CA LYS A 915 -6.17 -6.16 -1.60
C LYS A 915 -5.83 -6.58 -0.17
N PRO A 916 -5.19 -7.75 0.03
CA PRO A 916 -4.91 -8.24 1.37
C PRO A 916 -4.03 -7.25 2.13
N GLN A 917 -4.50 -6.85 3.33
CA GLN A 917 -3.70 -6.06 4.27
C GLN A 917 -2.40 -6.81 4.57
N ALA A 918 -1.26 -6.17 4.34
CA ALA A 918 0.01 -6.70 4.82
C ALA A 918 -0.04 -6.79 6.36
N PRO A 919 0.44 -7.89 6.98
CA PRO A 919 0.40 -8.03 8.43
C PRO A 919 1.19 -6.90 9.10
N GLY A 920 0.54 -6.20 10.03
CA GLY A 920 1.08 -5.00 10.67
C GLY A 920 2.40 -5.28 11.40
N GLN A 921 3.36 -4.36 11.26
CA GLN A 921 4.64 -4.45 11.97
C GLN A 921 4.42 -4.43 13.49
N LEU A 922 4.89 -5.48 14.16
CA LEU A 922 4.97 -5.53 15.62
C LEU A 922 5.82 -4.35 16.15
N PRO A 923 5.40 -3.70 17.25
CA PRO A 923 6.11 -2.54 17.77
C PRO A 923 7.56 -2.87 18.18
N PRO A 924 8.54 -1.96 17.95
CA PRO A 924 9.94 -2.22 18.25
C PRO A 924 10.16 -2.56 19.74
N GLY A 925 10.66 -3.76 20.02
CA GLY A 925 11.03 -4.21 21.37
C GLY A 925 10.51 -5.59 21.79
N ALA A 926 9.50 -6.14 21.09
CA ALA A 926 8.95 -7.47 21.43
C ALA A 926 10.00 -8.59 21.35
N ALA A 927 10.84 -8.59 20.31
CA ALA A 927 11.90 -9.58 20.09
C ALA A 927 12.95 -9.63 21.24
N GLN A 928 13.11 -8.54 22.00
CA GLN A 928 14.16 -8.44 23.03
C GLN A 928 13.70 -8.91 24.42
N ARG A 929 12.40 -9.18 24.62
CA ARG A 929 11.88 -9.81 25.86
C ARG A 929 11.89 -11.35 25.80
N ALA A 930 11.73 -11.96 24.63
CA ALA A 930 11.71 -13.42 24.48
C ALA A 930 13.05 -14.11 24.83
N LEU A 931 14.17 -13.39 24.70
CA LEU A 931 15.53 -13.92 24.88
C LEU A 931 16.08 -13.84 26.32
N ARG A 932 15.30 -13.36 27.31
CA ARG A 932 15.77 -13.18 28.71
C ARG A 932 15.19 -14.14 29.75
N GLY A 933 14.47 -15.19 29.30
CA GLY A 933 13.70 -16.10 30.16
C GLY A 933 14.24 -17.54 30.34
N ARG A 934 15.43 -17.89 29.83
CA ARG A 934 15.98 -19.26 29.97
C ARG A 934 17.32 -19.27 30.70
N GLY A 935 17.33 -19.69 31.96
CA GLY A 935 18.57 -19.97 32.68
C GLY A 935 18.49 -20.16 34.20
N ARG A 936 18.04 -21.35 34.65
CA ARG A 936 18.58 -22.19 35.76
C ARG A 936 17.49 -23.05 36.44
N GLY A 937 17.75 -24.35 36.61
CA GLY A 937 16.85 -25.26 37.32
C GLY A 937 17.10 -26.74 37.07
N MET A 938 18.35 -27.21 37.24
CA MET A 938 18.71 -28.63 37.11
C MET A 938 18.46 -29.38 38.43
N PRO A 939 17.73 -30.51 38.46
CA PRO A 939 17.76 -31.45 39.57
C PRO A 939 18.85 -32.51 39.40
N ARG A 940 19.40 -32.99 40.52
CA ARG A 940 20.26 -34.18 40.62
C ARG A 940 19.54 -35.41 40.01
N ARG A 941 20.23 -36.40 39.45
CA ARG A 941 21.54 -36.94 39.85
C ARG A 941 22.25 -37.62 38.69
#